data_AF-A0AAN0T206-F1
#
_entry.id   AF-A0AAN0T206-F1
#
_cell.length_a   1.000
_cell.length_b   1.000
_cell.length_c   1.000
_cell.angle_alpha   90.00
_cell.angle_beta   90.00
_cell.angle_gamma   90.00
#
_symmetry.space_group_name_H-M   'P 1'
#
loop_
_entity.id
_entity.type
_entity.pdbx_description
1 polymer ?
#
loop_
_entity_poly.entity_id
_entity_poly.type
_entity_poly.pdbx_seq_one_letter_code
_entity_poly.pdbx_strand_id
1 'polypeptide(L)'
;MSLTNEQKERFQILLQQLQIPDDLINQYLQGGGIERLVIDKANKSWHFNLQVPRILPTELYELLETKLKQSFSHIARTTFALETENKQFTEEEVRAYWPLCTERITFSPMFAYLKKQLPQVNGVKLLINVNNELESTALKKNVAKPVGDQYEAFGFPRFQLDTHIQQNTEEMQKFREQTQQEDRERVIQAMEEMAKKQAEESSVVHEGPITLGYLIKPDEEITPMREIQDEERRKTVQGYVFHVETKELRSGRTLLTLKITDYTDSIMIKMFSRDKEDIPMLQSLKKGMWVKARGSVQNDTFVRDLVMIANDINEITGPSRKDKAPEGEKRVELHLHTPMSQMDAVTPVSKLVAQAGKWGHEAIAVTDHAVAQSFPEAYSAGKKAGVKVIYGVEANLVNDGVPIAYNEEHRLLADETYVVFDVETTGLSAVYDTVIELAAVKVKGGEIIDRFESFANPHQPLSATIIELTGITDDMLTDAPEVDEVFKKFEEWMGDHTLVAHNASFDMGFINVGFKKAGLEKTKNPVIDTLELARFLFPEMKNHRLNTLCKKMDIELTQHHRAIYDTEATGYLLVKMLKDVIEKGFEYHDQLNDSMGQGDAYKRGRPSHMTLLATSDVGLKNLYKLVSYSHLNYFYRVPRVPRSLLKKYREGILVGTACDKGEVFEAMMQKAPEEVEEIAQFYDYIEVMPPEVLRHLVERELVRDEGQLKTIISNLVKLGETLDKPVVATGNVHYLDPEDAMYRKILVSSQGGANPLNRHSLPPVHFRTTDEMLECFSFLGEDVAKEIVVTNTQKIASLIGDVHPVKDDLYTPKIEGADDETRDMSYKMARSIYGEELPEIVEARLEKELKSIIGHGFAVIYLISHKLVKKSLVDGYLVGSRGSVGSSFVATMMEITEVNPLPPHYVCPKCKQSEFFNDGSVGSGFDLPDKECPTCNIPYVKDGHDIPFETFLGFKGDKVPDIDLSATRS
;
A
#
# COMPACT_ATOMS: atom_id res chain seq x y z
N MET A 1 13.42 -32.80 32.32
CA MET A 1 12.48 -33.67 33.06
C MET A 1 12.91 -35.11 32.81
N SER A 2 12.68 -36.06 33.72
CA SER A 2 13.02 -37.46 33.47
C SER A 2 12.03 -38.07 32.47
N LEU A 3 12.52 -38.64 31.37
CA LEU A 3 11.70 -39.35 30.38
C LEU A 3 10.90 -40.49 31.03
N THR A 4 9.63 -40.61 30.66
CA THR A 4 8.77 -41.74 31.05
C THR A 4 9.18 -43.04 30.33
N ASN A 5 8.85 -44.20 30.90
CA ASN A 5 9.14 -45.49 30.27
C ASN A 5 8.53 -45.60 28.87
N GLU A 6 7.32 -45.08 28.68
CA GLU A 6 6.62 -45.08 27.38
C GLU A 6 7.37 -44.24 26.33
N GLN A 7 7.93 -43.09 26.71
CA GLN A 7 8.74 -42.27 25.79
C GLN A 7 10.03 -42.95 25.35
N LYS A 8 10.63 -43.77 26.23
CA LYS A 8 11.83 -44.57 25.92
C LYS A 8 11.50 -45.76 25.02
N GLU A 9 10.40 -46.46 25.29
CA GLU A 9 9.94 -47.57 24.45
C GLU A 9 9.59 -47.11 23.02
N ARG A 10 8.86 -46.00 22.88
CA ARG A 10 8.54 -45.41 21.57
C ARG A 10 9.80 -45.00 20.80
N PHE A 11 10.84 -44.53 21.48
CA PHE A 11 12.11 -44.21 20.84
C PHE A 11 12.85 -45.46 20.36
N GLN A 12 12.84 -46.55 21.13
CA GLN A 12 13.41 -47.82 20.66
C GLN A 12 12.68 -48.35 19.42
N ILE A 13 11.35 -48.27 19.39
CA ILE A 13 10.55 -48.63 18.21
C ILE A 13 10.94 -47.75 17.02
N LEU A 14 11.10 -46.44 17.22
CA LEU A 14 11.54 -45.52 16.18
C LEU A 14 12.93 -45.93 15.65
N LEU A 15 13.91 -46.17 16.51
CA LEU A 15 15.27 -46.56 16.09
C LEU A 15 15.29 -47.88 15.29
N GLN A 16 14.45 -48.85 15.67
CA GLN A 16 14.27 -50.09 14.90
C GLN A 16 13.65 -49.83 13.52
N GLN A 17 12.64 -48.96 13.44
CA GLN A 17 12.02 -48.57 12.16
C GLN A 17 12.99 -47.79 11.25
N LEU A 18 13.89 -47.02 11.84
CA LEU A 18 14.96 -46.32 11.13
C LEU A 18 16.12 -47.24 10.72
N GLN A 19 16.14 -48.49 11.22
CA GLN A 19 17.20 -49.46 11.00
C GLN A 19 18.58 -48.91 11.39
N ILE A 20 18.67 -48.24 12.54
CA ILE A 20 19.95 -47.77 13.08
C ILE A 20 20.75 -48.98 13.60
N PRO A 21 22.04 -49.11 13.26
CA PRO A 21 22.89 -50.21 13.75
C PRO A 21 22.95 -50.31 15.28
N ASP A 22 22.85 -51.54 15.82
CA ASP A 22 22.78 -51.79 17.26
C ASP A 22 24.03 -51.30 18.03
N ASP A 23 25.20 -51.29 17.42
CA ASP A 23 26.44 -50.75 17.98
C ASP A 23 26.33 -49.24 18.23
N LEU A 24 25.79 -48.48 17.27
CA LEU A 24 25.55 -47.04 17.40
C LEU A 24 24.44 -46.73 18.41
N ILE A 25 23.40 -47.57 18.48
CA ILE A 25 22.33 -47.45 19.48
C ILE A 25 22.93 -47.61 20.88
N ASN A 26 23.67 -48.69 21.12
CA ASN A 26 24.26 -48.97 22.43
C ASN A 26 25.28 -47.92 22.86
N GLN A 27 26.04 -47.36 21.91
CA GLN A 27 27.09 -46.40 22.22
C GLN A 27 26.58 -44.96 22.46
N TYR A 28 25.59 -44.49 21.70
CA TYR A 28 25.19 -43.08 21.68
C TYR A 28 23.72 -42.80 22.00
N LEU A 29 22.81 -43.75 21.76
CA LEU A 29 21.36 -43.51 21.84
C LEU A 29 20.68 -44.27 22.99
N GLN A 30 21.41 -45.16 23.67
CA GLN A 30 20.91 -45.93 24.80
C GLN A 30 20.50 -45.00 25.96
N GLY A 31 19.23 -45.09 26.37
CA GLY A 31 18.66 -44.22 27.40
C GLY A 31 17.92 -42.99 26.87
N GLY A 32 17.95 -42.72 25.56
CA GLY A 32 17.19 -41.66 24.92
C GLY A 32 15.68 -41.93 24.83
N GLY A 33 14.92 -40.92 24.41
CA GLY A 33 13.46 -40.96 24.33
C GLY A 33 12.88 -39.94 23.36
N ILE A 34 11.63 -40.13 22.96
CA ILE A 34 10.86 -39.10 22.24
C ILE A 34 10.16 -38.23 23.29
N GLU A 35 10.63 -37.01 23.50
CA GLU A 35 10.00 -36.09 24.45
C GLU A 35 8.62 -35.68 23.94
N ARG A 36 8.55 -35.26 22.67
CA ARG A 36 7.32 -34.81 22.02
C ARG A 36 7.36 -35.03 20.51
N LEU A 37 6.22 -35.39 19.93
CA LEU A 37 5.99 -35.39 18.49
C LEU A 37 4.94 -34.34 18.15
N VAL A 38 5.26 -33.40 17.26
CA VAL A 38 4.35 -32.37 16.77
C VAL A 38 3.90 -32.75 15.36
N ILE A 39 2.59 -32.84 15.14
CA ILE A 39 1.99 -33.22 13.86
C ILE A 39 1.19 -32.03 13.31
N ASP A 40 1.63 -31.50 12.17
CA ASP A 40 0.88 -30.52 11.39
C ASP A 40 0.16 -31.22 10.23
N LYS A 41 -1.16 -31.35 10.38
CA LYS A 41 -2.03 -32.01 9.39
C LYS A 41 -2.22 -31.17 8.13
N ALA A 42 -2.21 -29.84 8.23
CA ALA A 42 -2.42 -28.95 7.09
C ALA A 42 -1.23 -29.00 6.12
N ASN A 43 -0.01 -29.02 6.69
CA ASN A 43 1.23 -29.03 5.91
C ASN A 43 1.85 -30.42 5.69
N LYS A 44 1.16 -31.50 6.12
CA LYS A 44 1.67 -32.89 6.12
C LYS A 44 3.11 -32.98 6.65
N SER A 45 3.36 -32.44 7.84
CA SER A 45 4.72 -32.39 8.41
C SER A 45 4.77 -32.81 9.87
N TRP A 46 5.81 -33.57 10.24
CA TRP A 46 6.03 -34.11 11.58
C TRP A 46 7.37 -33.61 12.12
N HIS A 47 7.38 -33.13 13.36
CA HIS A 47 8.59 -32.67 14.06
C HIS A 47 8.81 -33.45 15.35
N PHE A 48 9.96 -34.13 15.45
CA PHE A 48 10.34 -34.96 16.58
C PHE A 48 11.26 -34.19 17.52
N ASN A 49 10.87 -34.02 18.78
CA ASN A 49 11.78 -33.58 19.84
C ASN A 49 12.32 -34.82 20.54
N LEU A 50 13.61 -35.09 20.35
CA LEU A 50 14.27 -36.28 20.87
C LEU A 50 15.21 -35.89 22.00
N GLN A 51 15.20 -36.66 23.08
CA GLN A 51 16.16 -36.51 24.16
C GLN A 51 17.18 -37.64 24.10
N VAL A 52 18.47 -37.31 24.15
CA VAL A 52 19.60 -38.26 24.03
C VAL A 52 20.59 -38.05 25.19
N PRO A 53 21.35 -39.08 25.59
CA PRO A 53 22.21 -38.98 26.77
C PRO A 53 23.43 -38.05 26.59
N ARG A 54 23.89 -37.86 25.35
CA ARG A 54 25.08 -37.07 25.02
C ARG A 54 24.97 -36.49 23.60
N ILE A 55 25.80 -35.50 23.29
CA ILE A 55 25.95 -34.95 21.94
C ILE A 55 26.37 -36.08 20.98
N LEU A 56 25.71 -36.13 19.82
CA LEU A 56 25.97 -37.17 18.83
C LEU A 56 27.17 -36.77 17.94
N PRO A 57 27.93 -37.73 17.42
CA PRO A 57 28.82 -37.48 16.30
C PRO A 57 28.04 -36.96 15.09
N THR A 58 28.61 -36.03 14.32
CA THR A 58 27.94 -35.39 13.16
C THR A 58 27.42 -36.44 12.17
N GLU A 59 28.21 -37.48 11.92
CA GLU A 59 27.86 -38.56 10.98
C GLU A 59 26.62 -39.33 11.45
N LEU A 60 26.49 -39.55 12.76
CA LEU A 60 25.31 -40.21 13.34
C LEU A 60 24.07 -39.31 13.29
N TYR A 61 24.24 -37.99 13.47
CA TYR A 61 23.15 -37.04 13.35
C TYR A 61 22.62 -36.95 11.91
N GLU A 62 23.51 -36.87 10.91
CA GLU A 62 23.13 -36.87 9.50
C GLU A 62 22.51 -38.22 9.07
N LEU A 63 23.00 -39.33 9.63
CA LEU A 63 22.42 -40.66 9.42
C LEU A 63 20.98 -40.70 9.97
N LEU A 64 20.76 -40.25 11.22
CA LEU A 64 19.43 -40.18 11.82
C LEU A 64 18.49 -39.30 10.99
N GLU A 65 18.95 -38.15 10.53
CA GLU A 65 18.14 -37.26 9.69
C GLU A 65 17.74 -37.92 8.38
N THR A 66 18.71 -38.54 7.70
CA THR A 66 18.51 -39.18 6.41
C THR A 66 17.53 -40.34 6.54
N LYS A 67 17.72 -41.20 7.55
CA LYS A 67 16.83 -42.33 7.83
C LYS A 67 15.43 -41.85 8.21
N LEU A 68 15.30 -40.82 9.05
CA LEU A 68 14.01 -40.26 9.45
C LEU A 68 13.25 -39.66 8.26
N LYS A 69 13.94 -38.99 7.33
CA LYS A 69 13.34 -38.48 6.09
C LYS A 69 12.91 -39.62 5.18
N GLN A 70 13.77 -40.63 4.99
CA GLN A 70 13.47 -41.77 4.10
C GLN A 70 12.28 -42.60 4.60
N SER A 71 12.31 -43.06 5.86
CA SER A 71 11.30 -43.95 6.41
C SER A 71 9.89 -43.36 6.41
N PHE A 72 9.75 -42.04 6.57
CA PHE A 72 8.45 -41.36 6.65
C PHE A 72 8.09 -40.51 5.42
N SER A 73 8.94 -40.49 4.38
CA SER A 73 8.75 -39.69 3.16
C SER A 73 7.39 -39.89 2.47
N HIS A 74 6.83 -41.10 2.55
CA HIS A 74 5.53 -41.44 1.99
C HIS A 74 4.33 -40.94 2.81
N ILE A 75 4.55 -40.47 4.05
CA ILE A 75 3.52 -40.03 4.99
C ILE A 75 3.58 -38.52 5.20
N ALA A 76 4.75 -37.99 5.56
CA ALA A 76 4.92 -36.60 5.96
C ALA A 76 6.38 -36.14 5.82
N ARG A 77 6.58 -34.83 5.64
CA ARG A 77 7.91 -34.23 5.75
C ARG A 77 8.36 -34.27 7.21
N THR A 78 9.47 -34.95 7.50
CA THR A 78 9.99 -35.10 8.87
C THR A 78 11.17 -34.17 9.16
N THR A 79 11.20 -33.66 10.40
CA THR A 79 12.32 -32.90 10.98
C THR A 79 12.47 -33.29 12.45
N PHE A 80 13.62 -33.02 13.06
CA PHE A 80 13.81 -33.26 14.49
C PHE A 80 14.75 -32.23 15.12
N ALA A 81 14.67 -32.12 16.44
CA ALA A 81 15.61 -31.42 17.30
C ALA A 81 16.06 -32.36 18.44
N LEU A 82 17.28 -32.16 18.93
CA LEU A 82 17.86 -32.94 20.02
C LEU A 82 17.96 -32.10 21.30
N GLU A 83 17.60 -32.69 22.42
CA GLU A 83 17.98 -32.23 23.76
C GLU A 83 18.95 -33.24 24.37
N THR A 84 20.14 -32.82 24.76
CA THR A 84 21.15 -33.72 25.34
C THR A 84 21.19 -33.60 26.87
N GLU A 85 21.25 -34.74 27.58
CA GLU A 85 21.36 -34.73 29.05
C GLU A 85 22.74 -34.27 29.50
N ASN A 86 23.80 -34.79 28.87
CA ASN A 86 25.16 -34.29 29.05
C ASN A 86 25.54 -33.34 27.91
N LYS A 87 25.55 -32.04 28.22
CA LYS A 87 25.92 -30.97 27.28
C LYS A 87 27.44 -30.68 27.24
N GLN A 88 28.29 -31.58 27.76
CA GLN A 88 29.74 -31.48 27.59
C GLN A 88 30.13 -31.76 26.14
N PHE A 89 30.98 -30.92 25.57
CA PHE A 89 31.45 -30.99 24.19
C PHE A 89 32.95 -30.74 24.11
N THR A 90 33.54 -31.20 23.01
CA THR A 90 34.90 -30.90 22.57
C THR A 90 34.89 -29.85 21.45
N GLU A 91 36.00 -29.15 21.24
CA GLU A 91 36.10 -28.19 20.12
C GLU A 91 35.97 -28.88 18.75
N GLU A 92 36.43 -30.13 18.65
CA GLU A 92 36.37 -30.93 17.43
C GLU A 92 34.92 -31.25 17.04
N GLU A 93 34.08 -31.64 18.01
CA GLU A 93 32.65 -31.88 17.79
C GLU A 93 31.94 -30.60 17.31
N VAL A 94 32.20 -29.46 17.95
CA VAL A 94 31.59 -28.18 17.56
C VAL A 94 31.98 -27.78 16.14
N ARG A 95 33.26 -27.96 15.76
CA ARG A 95 33.76 -27.66 14.40
C ARG A 95 33.21 -28.63 13.35
N ALA A 96 33.02 -29.90 13.70
CA ALA A 96 32.43 -30.89 12.79
C ALA A 96 30.98 -30.56 12.43
N TYR A 97 30.21 -29.95 13.34
CA TYR A 97 28.84 -29.49 13.08
C TYR A 97 28.74 -28.15 12.33
N TRP A 98 29.85 -27.42 12.17
CA TRP A 98 29.82 -26.09 11.57
C TRP A 98 29.35 -26.07 10.10
N PRO A 99 29.84 -26.95 9.20
CA PRO A 99 29.34 -27.01 7.82
C PRO A 99 27.83 -27.22 7.77
N LEU A 100 27.33 -28.19 8.55
CA LEU A 100 25.90 -28.50 8.65
C LEU A 100 25.07 -27.32 9.18
N CYS A 101 25.60 -26.58 10.17
CA CYS A 101 24.97 -25.35 10.67
C CYS A 101 24.87 -24.28 9.56
N THR A 102 25.94 -24.08 8.80
CA THR A 102 26.01 -23.06 7.75
C THR A 102 25.21 -23.40 6.49
N GLU A 103 24.95 -24.68 6.22
CA GLU A 103 24.05 -25.07 5.12
C GLU A 103 22.58 -24.82 5.43
N ARG A 104 22.19 -24.92 6.71
CA ARG A 104 20.81 -24.72 7.18
C ARG A 104 20.40 -23.26 7.36
N ILE A 105 21.36 -22.34 7.31
CA ILE A 105 21.12 -20.91 7.46
C ILE A 105 21.29 -20.22 6.10
N THR A 106 20.27 -19.47 5.69
CA THR A 106 20.36 -18.62 4.50
C THR A 106 21.16 -17.37 4.82
N PHE A 107 22.38 -17.29 4.29
CA PHE A 107 23.22 -16.10 4.40
C PHE A 107 22.96 -15.12 3.24
N SER A 108 23.07 -13.83 3.54
CA SER A 108 23.26 -12.79 2.51
C SER A 108 24.52 -13.11 1.68
N PRO A 109 24.57 -12.76 0.37
CA PRO A 109 25.77 -12.96 -0.46
C PRO A 109 27.06 -12.42 0.17
N MET A 110 26.96 -11.35 0.98
CA MET A 110 28.06 -10.76 1.73
C MET A 110 28.72 -11.73 2.73
N PHE A 111 27.98 -12.68 3.30
CA PHE A 111 28.47 -13.63 4.30
C PHE A 111 28.69 -15.04 3.73
N ALA A 112 28.71 -15.19 2.40
CA ALA A 112 28.90 -16.49 1.76
C ALA A 112 30.25 -17.15 2.11
N TYR A 113 31.26 -16.35 2.50
CA TYR A 113 32.56 -16.84 2.94
C TYR A 113 32.53 -17.62 4.25
N LEU A 114 31.51 -17.43 5.10
CA LEU A 114 31.37 -18.15 6.38
C LEU A 114 31.25 -19.66 6.21
N LYS A 115 30.72 -20.12 5.07
CA LYS A 115 30.65 -21.55 4.72
C LYS A 115 32.02 -22.18 4.50
N LYS A 116 33.06 -21.37 4.25
CA LYS A 116 34.43 -21.81 3.97
C LYS A 116 35.37 -21.61 5.17
N GLN A 117 34.89 -21.02 6.26
CA GLN A 117 35.65 -20.79 7.49
C GLN A 117 35.25 -21.80 8.57
N LEU A 118 36.18 -22.21 9.42
CA LEU A 118 35.88 -22.90 10.68
C LEU A 118 36.00 -21.91 11.86
N PRO A 119 35.04 -21.90 12.80
CA PRO A 119 35.08 -21.02 13.95
C PRO A 119 36.15 -21.48 14.94
N GLN A 120 36.78 -20.53 15.63
CA GLN A 120 37.51 -20.83 16.86
C GLN A 120 36.51 -20.97 18.01
N VAL A 121 36.63 -22.02 18.80
CA VAL A 121 35.67 -22.34 19.86
C VAL A 121 36.30 -21.94 21.20
N ASN A 122 35.64 -21.07 21.96
CA ASN A 122 36.10 -20.66 23.28
C ASN A 122 34.94 -20.77 24.27
N GLY A 123 34.83 -21.93 24.93
CA GLY A 123 33.65 -22.28 25.73
C GLY A 123 32.39 -22.24 24.85
N VAL A 124 31.37 -21.47 25.28
CA VAL A 124 30.12 -21.26 24.52
C VAL A 124 30.20 -20.11 23.50
N LYS A 125 31.40 -19.61 23.18
CA LYS A 125 31.61 -18.59 22.16
C LYS A 125 32.23 -19.17 20.89
N LEU A 126 31.65 -18.84 19.74
CA LEU A 126 32.20 -19.12 18.41
C LEU A 126 32.81 -17.84 17.86
N LEU A 127 34.12 -17.81 17.65
CA LEU A 127 34.84 -16.66 17.13
C LEU A 127 35.12 -16.84 15.64
N ILE A 128 34.70 -15.85 14.83
CA ILE A 128 34.82 -15.85 13.37
C ILE A 128 35.57 -14.60 12.89
N ASN A 129 36.32 -14.75 11.81
CA ASN A 129 37.11 -13.65 11.25
C ASN A 129 36.23 -12.82 10.31
N VAL A 130 36.31 -11.49 10.44
CA VAL A 130 35.58 -10.54 9.60
C VAL A 130 36.52 -9.44 9.12
N ASN A 131 36.21 -8.86 7.96
CA ASN A 131 37.14 -7.94 7.29
C ASN A 131 37.07 -6.50 7.81
N ASN A 132 35.94 -6.10 8.40
CA ASN A 132 35.71 -4.75 8.91
C ASN A 132 34.65 -4.74 10.02
N GLU A 133 34.52 -3.58 10.68
CA GLU A 133 33.63 -3.38 11.83
C GLU A 133 32.13 -3.37 11.45
N LEU A 134 31.82 -3.03 10.19
CA LEU A 134 30.46 -3.07 9.65
C LEU A 134 29.98 -4.51 9.46
N GLU A 135 30.82 -5.39 8.91
CA GLU A 135 30.56 -6.83 8.81
C GLU A 135 30.40 -7.46 10.20
N SER A 136 31.27 -7.09 11.14
CA SER A 136 31.19 -7.52 12.54
C SER A 136 29.81 -7.23 13.15
N THR A 137 29.32 -6.00 12.96
CA THR A 137 28.03 -5.55 13.49
C THR A 137 26.85 -6.24 12.79
N ALA A 138 26.90 -6.36 11.47
CA ALA A 138 25.83 -6.98 10.69
C ALA A 138 25.72 -8.50 10.96
N LEU A 139 26.85 -9.18 11.17
CA LEU A 139 26.91 -10.60 11.52
C LEU A 139 26.38 -10.84 12.95
N LYS A 140 26.73 -9.98 13.91
CA LYS A 140 26.17 -10.02 15.27
C LYS A 140 24.66 -9.78 15.29
N LYS A 141 24.14 -8.89 14.45
CA LYS A 141 22.71 -8.57 14.39
C LYS A 141 21.87 -9.64 13.69
N ASN A 142 22.33 -10.13 12.53
CA ASN A 142 21.49 -10.93 11.62
C ASN A 142 21.84 -12.42 11.61
N VAL A 143 23.02 -12.82 12.08
CA VAL A 143 23.53 -14.21 11.96
C VAL A 143 23.69 -14.88 13.33
N ALA A 144 24.01 -14.14 14.40
CA ALA A 144 24.27 -14.71 15.71
C ALA A 144 23.09 -15.52 16.28
N LYS A 145 21.85 -15.01 16.15
CA LYS A 145 20.65 -15.71 16.64
C LYS A 145 20.39 -17.01 15.87
N PRO A 146 20.32 -17.02 14.52
CA PRO A 146 20.17 -18.26 13.76
C PRO A 146 21.23 -19.34 14.08
N VAL A 147 22.51 -18.96 14.23
CA VAL A 147 23.58 -19.91 14.57
C VAL A 147 23.38 -20.49 15.96
N GLY A 148 23.07 -19.66 16.96
CA GLY A 148 22.78 -20.12 18.31
C GLY A 148 21.57 -21.06 18.38
N ASP A 149 20.49 -20.74 17.66
CA ASP A 149 19.27 -21.56 17.62
C ASP A 149 19.53 -22.91 16.92
N GLN A 150 20.40 -22.97 15.90
CA GLN A 150 20.76 -24.24 15.23
C GLN A 150 21.63 -25.16 16.11
N TYR A 151 22.65 -24.63 16.79
CA TYR A 151 23.46 -25.44 17.70
C TYR A 151 22.65 -25.97 18.88
N GLU A 152 21.70 -25.17 19.39
CA GLU A 152 20.75 -25.61 20.41
C GLU A 152 19.87 -26.77 19.88
N ALA A 153 19.38 -26.68 18.64
CA ALA A 153 18.63 -27.77 18.01
C ALA A 153 19.46 -29.05 17.74
N PHE A 154 20.79 -28.94 17.60
CA PHE A 154 21.71 -30.08 17.55
C PHE A 154 21.96 -30.73 18.92
N GLY A 155 21.47 -30.12 20.00
CA GLY A 155 21.63 -30.59 21.38
C GLY A 155 22.83 -30.01 22.11
N PHE A 156 23.55 -29.04 21.55
CA PHE A 156 24.60 -28.31 22.25
C PHE A 156 24.02 -27.23 23.18
N PRO A 157 24.81 -26.67 24.12
CA PRO A 157 24.47 -25.39 24.74
C PRO A 157 24.32 -24.29 23.70
N ARG A 158 23.50 -23.28 24.01
CA ARG A 158 23.30 -22.12 23.13
C ARG A 158 24.61 -21.34 22.97
N PHE A 159 25.19 -21.40 21.78
CA PHE A 159 26.41 -20.69 21.43
C PHE A 159 26.16 -19.20 21.15
N GLN A 160 27.14 -18.37 21.52
CA GLN A 160 27.21 -16.95 21.17
C GLN A 160 28.22 -16.74 20.06
N LEU A 161 27.86 -15.97 19.04
CA LEU A 161 28.73 -15.66 17.91
C LEU A 161 29.48 -14.35 18.18
N ASP A 162 30.79 -14.40 18.13
CA ASP A 162 31.68 -13.25 18.29
C ASP A 162 32.65 -13.14 17.11
N THR A 163 33.27 -11.98 16.95
CA THR A 163 34.01 -11.64 15.73
C THR A 163 35.40 -11.12 16.05
N HIS A 164 36.36 -11.51 15.22
CA HIS A 164 37.72 -10.98 15.24
C HIS A 164 38.00 -10.25 13.93
N ILE A 165 38.38 -8.97 14.03
CA ILE A 165 38.70 -8.15 12.86
C ILE A 165 40.14 -8.45 12.46
N GLN A 166 40.32 -9.10 11.32
CA GLN A 166 41.65 -9.44 10.81
C GLN A 166 42.14 -8.28 9.92
N GLN A 167 42.97 -7.38 10.47
CA GLN A 167 43.64 -6.35 9.67
C GLN A 167 44.86 -6.94 8.98
N ASN A 168 44.69 -7.42 7.74
CA ASN A 168 45.81 -7.90 6.92
C ASN A 168 46.45 -6.71 6.18
N THR A 169 47.56 -6.20 6.69
CA THR A 169 48.16 -4.92 6.27
C THR A 169 48.78 -4.96 4.86
N GLU A 170 49.21 -6.14 4.39
CA GLU A 170 49.83 -6.32 3.06
C GLU A 170 48.80 -6.42 1.91
N GLU A 171 47.65 -7.05 2.14
CA GLU A 171 46.56 -7.09 1.15
C GLU A 171 45.89 -5.72 1.01
N MET A 172 45.85 -4.91 2.08
CA MET A 172 45.30 -3.56 2.05
C MET A 172 46.20 -2.58 1.26
N GLN A 173 47.51 -2.81 1.21
CA GLN A 173 48.43 -2.05 0.35
C GLN A 173 48.24 -2.41 -1.12
N LYS A 174 48.16 -3.71 -1.43
CA LYS A 174 47.84 -4.17 -2.79
C LYS A 174 46.44 -3.74 -3.23
N PHE A 175 45.45 -3.77 -2.34
CA PHE A 175 44.11 -3.28 -2.61
C PHE A 175 44.11 -1.77 -2.79
N ARG A 176 44.86 -0.97 -2.00
CA ARG A 176 44.98 0.49 -2.25
C ARG A 176 45.63 0.81 -3.58
N GLU A 177 46.67 0.08 -3.97
CA GLU A 177 47.31 0.24 -5.28
C GLU A 177 46.34 -0.18 -6.40
N GLN A 178 45.63 -1.29 -6.23
CA GLN A 178 44.67 -1.82 -7.18
C GLN A 178 43.39 -0.98 -7.28
N THR A 179 42.91 -0.40 -6.18
CA THR A 179 41.79 0.55 -6.13
C THR A 179 42.21 1.91 -6.67
N GLN A 180 43.44 2.39 -6.45
CA GLN A 180 43.94 3.60 -7.14
C GLN A 180 44.09 3.36 -8.65
N GLN A 181 44.42 2.14 -9.06
CA GLN A 181 44.52 1.75 -10.45
C GLN A 181 43.13 1.55 -11.09
N GLU A 182 42.18 0.94 -10.37
CA GLU A 182 40.77 0.82 -10.76
C GLU A 182 40.03 2.16 -10.74
N ASP A 183 40.35 3.07 -9.81
CA ASP A 183 39.78 4.43 -9.77
C ASP A 183 40.39 5.29 -10.87
N ARG A 184 41.69 5.15 -11.19
CA ARG A 184 42.26 5.74 -12.41
C ARG A 184 41.62 5.16 -13.66
N GLU A 185 41.40 3.85 -13.74
CA GLU A 185 40.72 3.19 -14.85
C GLU A 185 39.23 3.56 -14.92
N ARG A 186 38.55 3.80 -13.80
CA ARG A 186 37.16 4.28 -13.74
C ARG A 186 37.04 5.75 -14.06
N VAL A 187 38.01 6.58 -13.69
CA VAL A 187 38.07 7.98 -14.11
C VAL A 187 38.39 8.05 -15.60
N ILE A 188 39.31 7.21 -16.10
CA ILE A 188 39.57 7.07 -17.54
C ILE A 188 38.33 6.51 -18.25
N GLN A 189 37.64 5.50 -17.71
CA GLN A 189 36.38 4.97 -18.25
C GLN A 189 35.25 5.97 -18.18
N ALA A 190 35.14 6.79 -17.13
CA ALA A 190 34.13 7.82 -17.00
C ALA A 190 34.44 9.00 -17.93
N MET A 191 35.72 9.32 -18.15
CA MET A 191 36.16 10.28 -19.16
C MET A 191 35.98 9.72 -20.58
N GLU A 192 36.20 8.42 -20.80
CA GLU A 192 35.92 7.71 -22.05
C GLU A 192 34.41 7.51 -22.26
N GLU A 193 33.59 7.37 -21.21
CA GLU A 193 32.12 7.32 -21.27
C GLU A 193 31.51 8.71 -21.45
N MET A 194 32.11 9.76 -20.89
CA MET A 194 31.74 11.15 -21.18
C MET A 194 32.19 11.55 -22.60
N ALA A 195 33.36 11.09 -23.04
CA ALA A 195 33.81 11.24 -24.42
C ALA A 195 33.01 10.36 -25.39
N LYS A 196 32.57 9.16 -24.99
CA LYS A 196 31.63 8.31 -25.74
C LYS A 196 30.23 8.90 -25.75
N LYS A 197 29.73 9.50 -24.66
CA LYS A 197 28.45 10.23 -24.66
C LYS A 197 28.50 11.46 -25.57
N GLN A 198 29.63 12.18 -25.59
CA GLN A 198 29.87 13.27 -26.54
C GLN A 198 30.11 12.77 -27.98
N ALA A 199 30.58 11.54 -28.18
CA ALA A 199 30.71 10.91 -29.50
C ALA A 199 29.42 10.18 -29.95
N GLU A 200 28.57 9.72 -29.04
CA GLU A 200 27.26 9.08 -29.28
C GLU A 200 26.23 10.09 -29.79
N GLU A 201 26.37 11.37 -29.43
CA GLU A 201 25.68 12.49 -30.08
C GLU A 201 26.10 12.69 -31.56
N SER A 202 27.08 11.95 -32.05
CA SER A 202 27.54 11.97 -33.44
C SER A 202 27.52 10.60 -34.14
N SER A 203 26.75 9.63 -33.63
CA SER A 203 26.56 8.33 -34.31
C SER A 203 25.38 8.39 -35.31
N VAL A 204 25.58 7.79 -36.48
CA VAL A 204 24.64 7.83 -37.62
C VAL A 204 23.30 7.22 -37.21
N VAL A 205 22.31 8.07 -36.92
CA VAL A 205 20.93 7.67 -36.66
C VAL A 205 20.34 7.14 -37.97
N HIS A 206 19.82 5.91 -37.95
CA HIS A 206 19.03 5.42 -39.07
C HIS A 206 17.72 6.23 -39.14
N GLU A 207 17.57 7.05 -40.19
CA GLU A 207 16.32 7.75 -40.49
C GLU A 207 15.39 6.81 -41.28
N GLY A 208 14.48 6.15 -40.58
CA GLY A 208 13.48 5.28 -41.18
C GLY A 208 13.00 4.17 -40.23
N PRO A 209 11.89 3.49 -40.55
CA PRO A 209 11.40 2.35 -39.75
C PRO A 209 12.41 1.21 -39.79
N ILE A 210 12.79 0.70 -38.61
CA ILE A 210 13.83 -0.33 -38.49
C ILE A 210 13.40 -1.61 -39.22
N THR A 211 14.20 -2.06 -40.17
CA THR A 211 13.97 -3.30 -40.93
C THR A 211 15.23 -4.14 -40.94
N LEU A 212 15.31 -5.09 -40.02
CA LEU A 212 16.39 -6.07 -39.91
C LEU A 212 15.96 -7.39 -40.56
N GLY A 213 16.75 -7.92 -41.49
CA GLY A 213 16.39 -9.11 -42.27
C GLY A 213 15.39 -8.81 -43.39
N TYR A 214 14.50 -9.76 -43.69
CA TYR A 214 13.46 -9.61 -44.70
C TYR A 214 12.23 -8.89 -44.14
N LEU A 215 11.55 -8.13 -44.99
CA LEU A 215 10.25 -7.55 -44.65
C LEU A 215 9.25 -8.69 -44.37
N ILE A 216 8.66 -8.65 -43.17
CA ILE A 216 7.58 -9.54 -42.76
C ILE A 216 6.28 -8.97 -43.31
N LYS A 217 5.50 -9.79 -44.02
CA LYS A 217 4.32 -9.26 -44.70
C LYS A 217 3.28 -8.76 -43.69
N PRO A 218 2.54 -7.67 -43.97
CA PRO A 218 1.51 -7.17 -43.06
C PRO A 218 0.43 -8.21 -42.74
N ASP A 219 0.06 -9.02 -43.72
CA ASP A 219 -0.96 -10.09 -43.66
C ASP A 219 -0.46 -11.43 -43.09
N GLU A 220 0.82 -11.53 -42.73
CA GLU A 220 1.37 -12.74 -42.13
C GLU A 220 0.79 -12.96 -40.73
N GLU A 221 0.27 -14.16 -40.50
CA GLU A 221 -0.38 -14.60 -39.26
C GLU A 221 0.54 -14.38 -38.05
N ILE A 222 0.00 -13.69 -37.04
CA ILE A 222 0.69 -13.41 -35.78
C ILE A 222 0.30 -14.49 -34.78
N THR A 223 1.29 -15.16 -34.20
CA THR A 223 1.08 -16.07 -33.08
C THR A 223 1.06 -15.26 -31.77
N PRO A 224 -0.02 -15.32 -30.97
CA PRO A 224 -0.04 -14.78 -29.61
C PRO A 224 1.06 -15.44 -28.76
N MET A 225 1.80 -14.66 -27.97
CA MET A 225 2.93 -15.18 -27.20
C MET A 225 2.52 -16.26 -26.20
N ARG A 226 1.31 -16.18 -25.64
CA ARG A 226 0.75 -17.20 -24.74
C ARG A 226 0.61 -18.60 -25.37
N GLU A 227 0.54 -18.68 -26.71
CA GLU A 227 0.43 -19.95 -27.43
C GLU A 227 1.80 -20.62 -27.68
N ILE A 228 2.91 -19.94 -27.37
CA ILE A 228 4.25 -20.48 -27.53
C ILE A 228 4.61 -21.34 -26.32
N GLN A 229 4.28 -22.64 -26.37
CA GLN A 229 4.51 -23.58 -25.26
C GLN A 229 5.66 -24.57 -25.50
N ASP A 230 6.06 -24.75 -26.76
CA ASP A 230 7.06 -25.73 -27.19
C ASP A 230 8.08 -25.12 -28.17
N GLU A 231 9.12 -25.87 -28.50
CA GLU A 231 10.05 -25.51 -29.56
C GLU A 231 9.36 -25.52 -30.92
N GLU A 232 9.56 -24.45 -31.69
CA GLU A 232 8.85 -24.21 -32.94
C GLU A 232 9.84 -23.79 -34.03
N ARG A 233 9.73 -24.41 -35.21
CA ARG A 233 10.68 -24.15 -36.30
C ARG A 233 10.62 -22.72 -36.80
N ARG A 234 9.43 -22.13 -36.84
CA ARG A 234 9.21 -20.77 -37.32
C ARG A 234 7.89 -20.22 -36.80
N LYS A 235 7.95 -19.08 -36.12
CA LYS A 235 6.79 -18.28 -35.69
C LYS A 235 7.03 -16.81 -35.99
N THR A 236 5.93 -16.09 -36.11
CA THR A 236 5.90 -14.65 -36.26
C THR A 236 5.15 -14.08 -35.07
N VAL A 237 5.80 -13.23 -34.29
CA VAL A 237 5.23 -12.57 -33.11
C VAL A 237 5.28 -11.07 -33.30
N GLN A 238 4.46 -10.34 -32.56
CA GLN A 238 4.57 -8.89 -32.45
C GLN A 238 4.48 -8.47 -30.99
N GLY A 239 5.16 -7.40 -30.59
CA GLY A 239 5.06 -6.96 -29.20
C GLY A 239 5.77 -5.64 -28.91
N TYR A 240 5.40 -5.08 -27.76
CA TYR A 240 6.03 -3.95 -27.12
C TYR A 240 7.39 -4.33 -26.54
N VAL A 241 8.43 -3.57 -26.87
CA VAL A 241 9.79 -3.76 -26.38
C VAL A 241 9.94 -3.08 -25.02
N PHE A 242 10.07 -3.87 -23.96
CA PHE A 242 10.29 -3.36 -22.59
C PHE A 242 11.75 -3.52 -22.11
N HIS A 243 12.57 -4.27 -22.84
CA HIS A 243 14.00 -4.41 -22.58
C HIS A 243 14.79 -4.58 -23.88
N VAL A 244 15.95 -3.92 -23.95
CA VAL A 244 16.91 -4.00 -25.05
C VAL A 244 18.32 -4.06 -24.47
N GLU A 245 19.13 -5.00 -24.96
CA GLU A 245 20.56 -5.10 -24.66
C GLU A 245 21.31 -5.51 -25.93
N THR A 246 22.44 -4.87 -26.20
CA THR A 246 23.36 -5.24 -27.30
C THR A 246 24.72 -5.60 -26.72
N LYS A 247 25.30 -6.71 -27.20
CA LYS A 247 26.60 -7.21 -26.73
C LYS A 247 27.47 -7.68 -27.89
N GLU A 248 28.70 -7.21 -27.95
CA GLU A 248 29.69 -7.70 -28.91
C GLU A 248 30.25 -9.06 -28.47
N LEU A 249 30.30 -10.01 -29.39
CA LEU A 249 30.85 -11.35 -29.17
C LEU A 249 32.33 -11.40 -29.56
N ARG A 250 33.07 -12.37 -29.01
CA ARG A 250 34.48 -12.61 -29.37
C ARG A 250 34.71 -12.85 -30.87
N SER A 251 33.67 -13.22 -31.61
CA SER A 251 33.70 -13.41 -33.06
C SER A 251 33.59 -12.10 -33.87
N GLY A 252 33.39 -10.95 -33.21
CA GLY A 252 33.13 -9.65 -33.85
C GLY A 252 31.67 -9.46 -34.31
N ARG A 253 30.78 -10.42 -34.06
CA ARG A 253 29.33 -10.28 -34.28
C ARG A 253 28.68 -9.62 -33.08
N THR A 254 27.62 -8.86 -33.31
CA THR A 254 26.82 -8.25 -32.24
C THR A 254 25.58 -9.11 -31.97
N LEU A 255 25.31 -9.41 -30.70
CA LEU A 255 24.08 -10.05 -30.25
C LEU A 255 23.14 -8.97 -29.70
N LEU A 256 21.95 -8.87 -30.28
CA LEU A 256 20.82 -8.14 -29.73
C LEU A 256 19.97 -9.10 -28.90
N THR A 257 19.63 -8.68 -27.68
CA THR A 257 18.65 -9.33 -26.82
C THR A 257 17.50 -8.37 -26.54
N LEU A 258 16.29 -8.72 -26.97
CA LEU A 258 15.06 -8.02 -26.66
C LEU A 258 14.25 -8.85 -25.66
N LYS A 259 13.46 -8.17 -24.83
CA LYS A 259 12.28 -8.77 -24.20
C LYS A 259 11.06 -8.00 -24.68
N ILE A 260 10.12 -8.74 -25.24
CA ILE A 260 8.91 -8.18 -25.82
C ILE A 260 7.67 -8.80 -25.20
N THR A 261 6.56 -8.08 -25.20
CA THR A 261 5.26 -8.55 -24.74
C THR A 261 4.17 -8.11 -25.70
N ASP A 262 3.23 -8.99 -26.01
CA ASP A 262 1.94 -8.62 -26.64
C ASP A 262 0.83 -8.40 -25.60
N TYR A 263 1.21 -8.35 -24.32
CA TYR A 263 0.37 -8.33 -23.12
C TYR A 263 -0.44 -9.60 -22.85
N THR A 264 -0.36 -10.63 -23.71
CA THR A 264 -0.85 -11.98 -23.40
C THR A 264 0.21 -12.81 -22.68
N ASP A 265 1.48 -12.67 -23.09
CA ASP A 265 2.67 -13.21 -22.43
C ASP A 265 3.90 -12.36 -22.81
N SER A 266 5.11 -12.82 -22.49
CA SER A 266 6.37 -12.16 -22.86
C SER A 266 7.40 -13.18 -23.32
N ILE A 267 8.16 -12.86 -24.37
CA ILE A 267 9.24 -13.72 -24.85
C ILE A 267 10.54 -12.94 -25.02
N MET A 268 11.67 -13.62 -24.77
CA MET A 268 12.99 -13.12 -25.10
C MET A 268 13.28 -13.38 -26.58
N ILE A 269 13.79 -12.37 -27.28
CA ILE A 269 14.25 -12.48 -28.66
C ILE A 269 15.75 -12.24 -28.72
N LYS A 270 16.47 -13.14 -29.38
CA LYS A 270 17.90 -12.99 -29.68
C LYS A 270 18.09 -12.87 -31.19
N MET A 271 18.86 -11.87 -31.62
CA MET A 271 19.25 -11.69 -33.02
C MET A 271 20.76 -11.47 -33.10
N PHE A 272 21.43 -12.22 -33.97
CA PHE A 272 22.85 -12.07 -34.22
C PHE A 272 23.06 -11.27 -35.50
N SER A 273 23.88 -10.21 -35.46
CA SER A 273 24.23 -9.44 -36.66
C SER A 273 24.83 -10.35 -37.73
N ARG A 274 24.47 -10.13 -38.99
CA ARG A 274 24.99 -10.88 -40.14
C ARG A 274 26.26 -10.21 -40.68
N ASP A 275 26.25 -8.89 -40.72
CA ASP A 275 27.35 -8.04 -41.17
C ASP A 275 27.45 -6.78 -40.28
N LYS A 276 28.32 -5.85 -40.68
CA LYS A 276 28.50 -4.57 -39.98
C LYS A 276 27.38 -3.56 -40.25
N GLU A 277 26.56 -3.79 -41.27
CA GLU A 277 25.45 -2.90 -41.67
C GLU A 277 24.24 -3.07 -40.75
N ASP A 278 24.05 -4.27 -40.18
CA ASP A 278 23.04 -4.52 -39.15
C ASP A 278 23.30 -3.76 -37.83
N ILE A 279 24.56 -3.47 -37.48
CA ILE A 279 24.95 -2.98 -36.13
C ILE A 279 24.25 -1.66 -35.77
N PRO A 280 24.24 -0.61 -36.63
CA PRO A 280 23.53 0.63 -36.34
C PRO A 280 22.01 0.43 -36.14
N MET A 281 21.39 -0.48 -36.90
CA MET A 281 19.95 -0.79 -36.77
C MET A 281 19.63 -1.57 -35.49
N LEU A 282 20.52 -2.45 -35.03
CA LEU A 282 20.38 -3.13 -33.75
C LEU A 282 20.50 -2.14 -32.58
N GLN A 283 21.36 -1.12 -32.70
CA GLN A 283 21.55 -0.07 -31.70
C GLN A 283 20.42 0.97 -31.68
N SER A 284 19.69 1.13 -32.79
CA SER A 284 18.55 2.06 -32.85
C SER A 284 17.26 1.52 -32.21
N LEU A 285 17.16 0.21 -31.96
CA LEU A 285 16.06 -0.39 -31.21
C LEU A 285 16.07 0.10 -29.75
N LYS A 286 14.93 0.62 -29.29
CA LYS A 286 14.78 1.22 -27.96
C LYS A 286 13.56 0.67 -27.24
N LYS A 287 13.59 0.75 -25.90
CA LYS A 287 12.39 0.53 -25.08
C LYS A 287 11.30 1.50 -25.51
N GLY A 288 10.06 1.03 -25.60
CA GLY A 288 8.93 1.84 -26.07
C GLY A 288 8.48 1.54 -27.49
N MET A 289 9.34 0.90 -28.30
CA MET A 289 9.01 0.55 -29.68
C MET A 289 8.12 -0.69 -29.73
N TRP A 290 7.35 -0.82 -30.81
CA TRP A 290 6.68 -2.07 -31.16
C TRP A 290 7.39 -2.71 -32.34
N VAL A 291 7.55 -4.03 -32.27
CA VAL A 291 8.23 -4.79 -33.32
C VAL A 291 7.42 -6.01 -33.72
N LYS A 292 7.49 -6.38 -35.00
CA LYS A 292 7.13 -7.69 -35.53
C LYS A 292 8.42 -8.48 -35.73
N ALA A 293 8.52 -9.67 -35.16
CA ALA A 293 9.71 -10.50 -35.23
C ALA A 293 9.36 -11.89 -35.74
N ARG A 294 10.25 -12.46 -36.56
CA ARG A 294 10.07 -13.79 -37.15
C ARG A 294 11.33 -14.63 -36.97
N GLY A 295 11.14 -15.83 -36.45
CA GLY A 295 12.26 -16.69 -36.06
C GLY A 295 11.84 -18.07 -35.58
N SER A 296 12.82 -18.90 -35.25
CA SER A 296 12.59 -20.19 -34.58
C SER A 296 12.52 -19.99 -33.07
N VAL A 297 11.64 -20.70 -32.38
CA VAL A 297 11.61 -20.77 -30.92
C VAL A 297 12.36 -22.02 -30.48
N GLN A 298 13.34 -21.86 -29.59
CA GLN A 298 14.22 -22.94 -29.12
C GLN A 298 14.41 -22.83 -27.61
N ASN A 299 14.67 -23.95 -26.93
CA ASN A 299 15.06 -23.93 -25.54
C ASN A 299 16.49 -23.40 -25.39
N ASP A 300 16.65 -22.26 -24.72
CA ASP A 300 17.96 -21.75 -24.35
C ASP A 300 18.34 -22.29 -22.98
N THR A 301 19.29 -23.23 -22.94
CA THR A 301 19.71 -23.91 -21.70
C THR A 301 20.44 -22.99 -20.71
N PHE A 302 20.95 -21.84 -21.15
CA PHE A 302 21.58 -20.86 -20.27
C PHE A 302 20.52 -20.00 -19.57
N VAL A 303 19.53 -19.53 -20.33
CA VAL A 303 18.38 -18.78 -19.78
C VAL A 303 17.39 -19.71 -19.06
N ARG A 304 17.38 -20.99 -19.43
CA ARG A 304 16.44 -22.05 -19.00
C ARG A 304 15.00 -21.75 -19.38
N ASP A 305 14.80 -21.20 -20.58
CA ASP A 305 13.48 -20.79 -21.08
C ASP A 305 13.41 -20.92 -22.61
N LEU A 306 12.20 -20.83 -23.17
CA LEU A 306 11.99 -20.71 -24.60
C LEU A 306 12.41 -19.31 -25.07
N VAL A 307 13.25 -19.26 -26.09
CA VAL A 307 13.77 -18.02 -26.68
C VAL A 307 13.55 -18.04 -28.18
N MET A 308 13.10 -16.92 -28.74
CA MET A 308 13.05 -16.77 -30.19
C MET A 308 14.42 -16.35 -30.71
N ILE A 309 14.99 -17.16 -31.60
CA ILE A 309 16.12 -16.77 -32.44
C ILE A 309 15.55 -16.10 -33.69
N ALA A 310 15.54 -14.77 -33.70
CA ALA A 310 14.97 -13.98 -34.78
C ALA A 310 15.89 -13.95 -36.00
N ASN A 311 15.28 -14.19 -37.17
CA ASN A 311 15.88 -13.94 -38.46
C ASN A 311 15.53 -12.54 -38.96
N ASP A 312 14.31 -12.09 -38.67
CA ASP A 312 13.76 -10.83 -39.15
C ASP A 312 13.12 -10.04 -38.00
N ILE A 313 13.33 -8.73 -37.94
CA ILE A 313 12.71 -7.79 -36.99
C ILE A 313 12.30 -6.53 -37.77
N ASN A 314 11.03 -6.15 -37.71
CA ASN A 314 10.53 -4.92 -38.31
C ASN A 314 9.84 -4.07 -37.25
N GLU A 315 10.15 -2.77 -37.23
CA GLU A 315 9.40 -1.80 -36.45
C GLU A 315 7.97 -1.69 -36.99
N ILE A 316 6.99 -1.68 -36.08
CA ILE A 316 5.58 -1.49 -36.40
C ILE A 316 4.98 -0.43 -35.48
N THR A 317 3.86 0.14 -35.91
CA THR A 317 3.02 0.90 -34.98
C THR A 317 2.21 -0.09 -34.15
N GLY A 318 2.33 -0.02 -32.82
CA GLY A 318 1.57 -0.88 -31.93
C GLY A 318 0.06 -0.65 -32.00
N PRO A 319 -0.75 -1.63 -31.58
CA PRO A 319 -2.17 -1.42 -31.36
C PRO A 319 -2.35 -0.27 -30.36
N SER A 320 -3.14 0.72 -30.73
CA SER A 320 -3.48 1.84 -29.87
C SER A 320 -4.98 2.11 -29.97
N ARG A 321 -5.62 2.22 -28.81
CA ARG A 321 -7.04 2.60 -28.72
C ARG A 321 -7.19 4.06 -29.11
N LYS A 322 -8.15 4.34 -29.99
CA LYS A 322 -8.43 5.68 -30.52
C LYS A 322 -9.85 6.07 -30.12
N ASP A 323 -9.99 7.25 -29.55
CA ASP A 323 -11.29 7.85 -29.30
C ASP A 323 -11.87 8.41 -30.60
N LYS A 324 -12.98 7.83 -31.07
CA LYS A 324 -13.58 8.13 -32.38
C LYS A 324 -14.64 9.22 -32.35
N ALA A 325 -15.01 9.73 -31.18
CA ALA A 325 -16.01 10.79 -31.09
C ALA A 325 -15.53 12.07 -31.80
N PRO A 326 -16.43 12.93 -32.30
CA PRO A 326 -16.07 14.21 -32.90
C PRO A 326 -15.28 15.11 -31.95
N GLU A 327 -14.49 16.03 -32.49
CA GLU A 327 -13.84 17.08 -31.70
C GLU A 327 -14.91 17.99 -31.07
N GLY A 328 -14.72 18.34 -29.79
CA GLY A 328 -15.73 19.06 -28.99
C GLY A 328 -16.82 18.17 -28.38
N GLU A 329 -16.99 16.93 -28.85
CA GLU A 329 -17.93 15.94 -28.28
C GLU A 329 -17.20 14.83 -27.51
N LYS A 330 -16.09 15.17 -26.85
CA LYS A 330 -15.27 14.25 -26.05
C LYS A 330 -15.74 14.24 -24.61
N ARG A 331 -15.75 13.06 -23.99
CA ARG A 331 -16.06 12.93 -22.56
C ARG A 331 -14.95 13.53 -21.69
N VAL A 332 -15.28 13.78 -20.42
CA VAL A 332 -14.31 14.04 -19.35
C VAL A 332 -14.40 12.91 -18.33
N GLU A 333 -13.25 12.33 -17.95
CA GLU A 333 -13.19 11.36 -16.86
C GLU A 333 -13.19 12.07 -15.51
N LEU A 334 -14.15 11.74 -14.65
CA LEU A 334 -14.36 12.40 -13.35
C LEU A 334 -14.04 11.49 -12.15
N HIS A 335 -13.78 10.20 -12.39
CA HIS A 335 -13.48 9.23 -11.32
C HIS A 335 -12.33 8.30 -11.76
N LEU A 336 -11.15 8.56 -11.22
CA LEU A 336 -9.91 7.91 -11.64
C LEU A 336 -8.91 7.77 -10.49
N HIS A 337 -8.32 6.59 -10.41
CA HIS A 337 -7.32 6.18 -9.44
C HIS A 337 -5.96 6.03 -10.09
N THR A 338 -4.93 6.31 -9.31
CA THR A 338 -3.52 6.27 -9.68
C THR A 338 -2.78 5.31 -8.74
N PRO A 339 -1.48 5.03 -8.92
CA PRO A 339 -0.73 4.16 -8.02
C PRO A 339 -0.64 4.66 -6.57
N MET A 340 -1.09 5.89 -6.29
CA MET A 340 -1.24 6.40 -4.92
C MET A 340 -2.50 5.89 -4.21
N SER A 341 -3.50 5.39 -4.96
CA SER A 341 -4.54 4.50 -4.41
C SER A 341 -3.90 3.16 -4.03
N GLN A 342 -3.51 3.07 -2.76
CA GLN A 342 -2.60 2.07 -2.24
C GLN A 342 -3.02 0.64 -2.58
N MET A 343 -2.15 -0.08 -3.29
CA MET A 343 -2.31 -1.49 -3.68
C MET A 343 -3.54 -1.76 -4.57
N ASP A 344 -4.06 -0.75 -5.29
CA ASP A 344 -5.29 -0.90 -6.07
C ASP A 344 -5.19 -0.45 -7.54
N ALA A 345 -4.57 0.69 -7.83
CA ALA A 345 -4.39 1.16 -9.22
C ALA A 345 -2.92 1.08 -9.68
N VAL A 346 -2.69 0.96 -10.98
CA VAL A 346 -1.37 0.55 -11.52
C VAL A 346 -0.75 1.50 -12.54
N THR A 347 -1.54 2.30 -13.24
CA THR A 347 -1.01 3.17 -14.29
C THR A 347 -0.62 4.54 -13.72
N PRO A 348 0.63 5.01 -13.87
CA PRO A 348 1.05 6.34 -13.44
C PRO A 348 0.17 7.45 -14.01
N VAL A 349 -0.10 8.48 -13.20
CA VAL A 349 -0.98 9.59 -13.58
C VAL A 349 -0.48 10.34 -14.82
N SER A 350 0.84 10.46 -14.98
CA SER A 350 1.45 11.06 -16.17
C SER A 350 1.06 10.35 -17.48
N LYS A 351 0.89 9.02 -17.47
CA LYS A 351 0.42 8.26 -18.65
C LYS A 351 -1.07 8.46 -18.90
N LEU A 352 -1.89 8.47 -17.86
CA LEU A 352 -3.33 8.69 -17.95
C LEU A 352 -3.64 10.08 -18.51
N VAL A 353 -2.99 11.13 -17.98
CA VAL A 353 -3.12 12.52 -18.47
C VAL A 353 -2.63 12.66 -19.90
N ALA A 354 -1.50 12.04 -20.25
CA ALA A 354 -0.99 12.03 -21.62
C ALA A 354 -1.96 11.32 -22.59
N GLN A 355 -2.65 10.26 -22.14
CA GLN A 355 -3.64 9.58 -22.96
C GLN A 355 -4.89 10.43 -23.18
N ALA A 356 -5.40 11.10 -22.14
CA ALA A 356 -6.52 12.04 -22.27
C ALA A 356 -6.22 13.13 -23.31
N GLY A 357 -5.00 13.68 -23.29
CA GLY A 357 -4.55 14.65 -24.30
C GLY A 357 -4.51 14.08 -25.71
N LYS A 358 -4.04 12.83 -25.89
CA LYS A 358 -4.07 12.13 -27.19
C LYS A 358 -5.49 11.87 -27.71
N TRP A 359 -6.44 11.62 -26.81
CA TRP A 359 -7.85 11.42 -27.17
C TRP A 359 -8.64 12.71 -27.35
N GLY A 360 -8.03 13.87 -27.05
CA GLY A 360 -8.65 15.18 -27.15
C GLY A 360 -9.65 15.49 -26.04
N HIS A 361 -9.54 14.81 -24.89
CA HIS A 361 -10.36 15.12 -23.72
C HIS A 361 -9.89 16.47 -23.15
N GLU A 362 -10.83 17.38 -22.88
CA GLU A 362 -10.51 18.73 -22.39
C GLU A 362 -9.94 18.73 -20.96
N ALA A 363 -10.35 17.74 -20.17
CA ALA A 363 -9.98 17.61 -18.77
C ALA A 363 -9.93 16.15 -18.33
N ILE A 364 -9.26 15.90 -17.20
CA ILE A 364 -9.20 14.60 -16.52
C ILE A 364 -9.13 14.81 -15.00
N ALA A 365 -9.95 14.09 -14.25
CA ALA A 365 -9.91 14.12 -12.78
C ALA A 365 -8.93 13.10 -12.21
N VAL A 366 -8.41 13.40 -11.03
CA VAL A 366 -7.62 12.49 -10.19
C VAL A 366 -8.31 12.41 -8.84
N THR A 367 -8.78 11.23 -8.46
CA THR A 367 -9.66 10.99 -7.31
C THR A 367 -9.20 9.79 -6.49
N ASP A 368 -7.91 9.77 -6.10
CA ASP A 368 -7.35 8.66 -5.34
C ASP A 368 -8.07 8.39 -4.01
N HIS A 369 -8.02 7.14 -3.54
CA HIS A 369 -8.64 6.74 -2.28
C HIS A 369 -8.03 7.47 -1.08
N ALA A 370 -8.80 8.36 -0.48
CA ALA A 370 -8.48 9.13 0.72
C ALA A 370 -7.24 10.04 0.65
N VAL A 371 -6.47 10.05 -0.45
CA VAL A 371 -5.17 10.74 -0.55
C VAL A 371 -5.09 11.66 -1.76
N ALA A 372 -4.17 12.63 -1.72
CA ALA A 372 -3.92 13.60 -2.78
C ALA A 372 -2.46 13.56 -3.28
N GLN A 373 -1.78 12.42 -3.12
CA GLN A 373 -0.33 12.29 -3.32
C GLN A 373 0.08 12.40 -4.80
N SER A 374 -0.82 12.11 -5.73
CA SER A 374 -0.58 12.23 -7.17
C SER A 374 -0.64 13.66 -7.70
N PHE A 375 -1.11 14.63 -6.89
CA PHE A 375 -1.35 16.00 -7.38
C PHE A 375 -0.09 16.68 -7.96
N PRO A 376 1.12 16.56 -7.37
CA PRO A 376 2.32 17.18 -7.94
C PRO A 376 2.71 16.61 -9.32
N GLU A 377 2.63 15.28 -9.49
CA GLU A 377 2.92 14.64 -10.79
C GLU A 377 1.82 14.99 -11.80
N ALA A 378 0.55 14.95 -11.40
CA ALA A 378 -0.58 15.28 -12.25
C ALA A 378 -0.50 16.72 -12.75
N TYR A 379 -0.14 17.68 -11.89
CA TYR A 379 0.03 19.09 -12.27
C TYR A 379 1.10 19.27 -13.36
N SER A 380 2.24 18.61 -13.18
CA SER A 380 3.35 18.63 -14.13
C SER A 380 2.96 17.98 -15.47
N ALA A 381 2.23 16.87 -15.41
CA ALA A 381 1.76 16.15 -16.59
C ALA A 381 0.68 16.94 -17.36
N GLY A 382 -0.26 17.58 -16.65
CA GLY A 382 -1.31 18.42 -17.24
C GLY A 382 -0.73 19.58 -18.03
N LYS A 383 0.22 20.32 -17.42
CA LYS A 383 0.96 21.39 -18.10
C LYS A 383 1.66 20.91 -19.37
N LYS A 384 2.29 19.73 -19.32
CA LYS A 384 3.02 19.15 -20.46
C LYS A 384 2.08 18.68 -21.58
N ALA A 385 0.94 18.10 -21.23
CA ALA A 385 -0.02 17.54 -22.19
C ALA A 385 -1.02 18.58 -22.71
N GLY A 386 -1.12 19.76 -22.09
CA GLY A 386 -2.15 20.75 -22.41
C GLY A 386 -3.56 20.32 -21.98
N VAL A 387 -3.67 19.47 -20.96
CA VAL A 387 -4.94 18.93 -20.45
C VAL A 387 -5.21 19.50 -19.06
N LYS A 388 -6.43 19.98 -18.83
CA LYS A 388 -6.84 20.46 -17.52
C LYS A 388 -6.97 19.30 -16.53
N VAL A 389 -6.25 19.37 -15.42
CA VAL A 389 -6.36 18.37 -14.35
C VAL A 389 -7.36 18.85 -13.30
N ILE A 390 -8.31 18.00 -12.97
CA ILE A 390 -9.29 18.23 -11.91
C ILE A 390 -8.80 17.50 -10.66
N TYR A 391 -8.52 18.26 -9.59
CA TYR A 391 -7.97 17.71 -8.36
C TYR A 391 -9.08 17.27 -7.41
N GLY A 392 -9.12 15.97 -7.12
CA GLY A 392 -10.12 15.38 -6.26
C GLY A 392 -9.61 14.25 -5.38
N VAL A 393 -10.52 13.70 -4.58
CA VAL A 393 -10.27 12.57 -3.67
C VAL A 393 -11.54 11.73 -3.60
N GLU A 394 -11.42 10.41 -3.70
CA GLU A 394 -12.51 9.53 -3.30
C GLU A 394 -12.42 9.32 -1.77
N ALA A 395 -13.36 9.91 -1.03
CA ALA A 395 -13.33 9.95 0.43
C ALA A 395 -14.31 8.93 1.05
N ASN A 396 -13.94 8.40 2.22
CA ASN A 396 -14.82 7.53 3.00
C ASN A 396 -15.73 8.38 3.90
N LEU A 397 -16.97 8.63 3.46
CA LEU A 397 -18.00 9.29 4.25
C LEU A 397 -18.43 8.41 5.41
N VAL A 398 -18.59 9.03 6.57
CA VAL A 398 -19.37 8.45 7.67
C VAL A 398 -20.36 9.48 8.21
N ASN A 399 -21.52 9.03 8.64
CA ASN A 399 -22.38 9.89 9.46
C ASN A 399 -21.72 10.12 10.83
N ASP A 400 -21.97 11.28 11.43
CA ASP A 400 -21.34 11.71 12.70
C ASP A 400 -21.69 10.76 13.87
N GLY A 401 -22.76 10.00 13.72
CA GLY A 401 -23.13 8.80 14.47
C GLY A 401 -24.16 8.01 13.68
N VAL A 402 -24.52 6.83 14.18
CA VAL A 402 -25.70 6.10 13.70
C VAL A 402 -26.77 6.24 14.78
N PRO A 403 -28.02 6.60 14.42
CA PRO A 403 -29.10 6.69 15.40
C PRO A 403 -29.39 5.34 16.04
N ILE A 404 -29.54 5.37 17.35
CA ILE A 404 -30.03 4.27 18.17
C ILE A 404 -31.56 4.24 18.13
N ALA A 405 -32.18 5.43 18.16
CA ALA A 405 -33.63 5.59 18.12
C ALA A 405 -34.08 6.25 16.81
N TYR A 406 -35.24 5.87 16.29
CA TYR A 406 -35.92 6.52 15.17
C TYR A 406 -37.34 6.90 15.60
N ASN A 407 -37.96 7.86 14.90
CA ASN A 407 -39.27 8.40 15.28
C ASN A 407 -39.31 8.79 16.77
N GLU A 408 -38.35 9.62 17.19
CA GLU A 408 -38.13 9.98 18.59
C GLU A 408 -39.41 10.56 19.25
N GLU A 409 -39.83 9.93 20.35
CA GLU A 409 -40.86 10.45 21.23
C GLU A 409 -40.40 10.50 22.69
N HIS A 410 -40.98 11.42 23.46
CA HIS A 410 -40.68 11.58 24.88
C HIS A 410 -41.41 10.53 25.73
N ARG A 411 -40.90 9.30 25.72
CA ARG A 411 -41.47 8.15 26.44
C ARG A 411 -40.47 7.55 27.43
N LEU A 412 -40.94 7.23 28.64
CA LEU A 412 -40.12 6.67 29.70
C LEU A 412 -39.78 5.20 29.38
N LEU A 413 -38.48 4.87 29.27
CA LEU A 413 -38.03 3.54 28.87
C LEU A 413 -38.44 2.42 29.85
N ALA A 414 -38.59 2.75 31.13
CA ALA A 414 -38.90 1.76 32.17
C ALA A 414 -40.36 1.24 32.12
N ASP A 415 -41.31 2.06 31.67
CA ASP A 415 -42.76 1.77 31.73
C ASP A 415 -43.38 1.42 30.37
N GLU A 416 -42.58 1.45 29.30
CA GLU A 416 -43.02 1.24 27.93
C GLU A 416 -43.28 -0.25 27.62
N THR A 417 -44.14 -0.50 26.62
CA THR A 417 -44.31 -1.82 26.00
C THR A 417 -43.55 -1.84 24.68
N TYR A 418 -42.70 -2.84 24.51
CA TYR A 418 -41.85 -3.00 23.34
C TYR A 418 -42.38 -4.11 22.45
N VAL A 419 -42.55 -3.83 21.16
CA VAL A 419 -42.81 -4.83 20.12
C VAL A 419 -41.48 -5.15 19.46
N VAL A 420 -40.87 -6.24 19.88
CA VAL A 420 -39.63 -6.73 19.26
C VAL A 420 -40.02 -7.62 18.09
N PHE A 421 -39.42 -7.41 16.93
CA PHE A 421 -39.76 -8.14 15.72
C PHE A 421 -38.54 -8.45 14.86
N ASP A 422 -38.71 -9.43 13.98
CA ASP A 422 -37.72 -9.90 13.02
C ASP A 422 -38.44 -10.34 11.74
N VAL A 423 -37.82 -10.12 10.59
CA VAL A 423 -38.36 -10.53 9.28
C VAL A 423 -37.38 -11.40 8.53
N GLU A 424 -37.89 -12.50 7.98
CA GLU A 424 -37.19 -13.27 6.96
C GLU A 424 -37.71 -12.87 5.59
N THR A 425 -36.82 -12.77 4.61
CA THR A 425 -37.13 -12.14 3.31
C THR A 425 -36.59 -12.97 2.14
N THR A 426 -37.11 -12.72 0.94
CA THR A 426 -36.59 -13.35 -0.29
C THR A 426 -35.25 -12.78 -0.75
N GLY A 427 -34.72 -11.77 -0.07
CA GLY A 427 -33.47 -11.07 -0.41
C GLY A 427 -33.28 -9.80 0.43
N LEU A 428 -32.28 -8.99 0.09
CA LEU A 428 -31.85 -7.86 0.92
C LEU A 428 -32.52 -6.52 0.57
N SER A 429 -33.35 -6.47 -0.48
CA SER A 429 -33.94 -5.23 -0.97
C SER A 429 -35.41 -5.14 -0.60
N ALA A 430 -35.80 -4.15 0.22
CA ALA A 430 -37.22 -3.91 0.50
C ALA A 430 -38.04 -3.54 -0.75
N VAL A 431 -37.37 -3.11 -1.83
CA VAL A 431 -38.00 -2.72 -3.10
C VAL A 431 -38.29 -3.94 -3.98
N TYR A 432 -37.28 -4.80 -4.15
CA TYR A 432 -37.34 -5.92 -5.10
C TYR A 432 -37.73 -7.25 -4.45
N ASP A 433 -37.50 -7.38 -3.15
CA ASP A 433 -37.79 -8.58 -2.36
C ASP A 433 -39.05 -8.39 -1.50
N THR A 434 -39.51 -9.49 -0.91
CA THR A 434 -40.67 -9.51 -0.02
C THR A 434 -40.40 -10.32 1.24
N VAL A 435 -41.21 -10.09 2.26
CA VAL A 435 -41.19 -10.86 3.52
C VAL A 435 -41.80 -12.24 3.30
N ILE A 436 -41.21 -13.26 3.93
CA ILE A 436 -41.66 -14.66 3.92
C ILE A 436 -42.01 -15.18 5.31
N GLU A 437 -41.43 -14.63 6.38
CA GLU A 437 -41.83 -14.86 7.77
C GLU A 437 -41.73 -13.52 8.51
N LEU A 438 -42.76 -13.19 9.30
CA LEU A 438 -42.75 -12.06 10.24
C LEU A 438 -43.02 -12.61 11.64
N ALA A 439 -42.06 -12.44 12.53
CA ALA A 439 -42.19 -12.81 13.93
C ALA A 439 -42.07 -11.57 14.83
N ALA A 440 -42.89 -11.52 15.87
CA ALA A 440 -42.86 -10.43 16.84
C ALA A 440 -43.31 -10.88 18.23
N VAL A 441 -42.79 -10.23 19.28
CA VAL A 441 -43.21 -10.42 20.67
C VAL A 441 -43.41 -9.08 21.36
N LYS A 442 -44.43 -9.01 22.22
CA LYS A 442 -44.62 -7.85 23.13
C LYS A 442 -43.90 -8.12 24.43
N VAL A 443 -43.04 -7.19 24.83
CA VAL A 443 -42.29 -7.22 26.08
C VAL A 443 -42.73 -6.07 26.97
N LYS A 444 -43.11 -6.37 28.22
CA LYS A 444 -43.44 -5.37 29.24
C LYS A 444 -42.88 -5.79 30.59
N GLY A 445 -42.19 -4.88 31.28
CA GLY A 445 -41.61 -5.17 32.60
C GLY A 445 -40.59 -6.32 32.61
N GLY A 446 -39.98 -6.61 31.46
CA GLY A 446 -39.02 -7.71 31.31
C GLY A 446 -39.62 -9.08 30.95
N GLU A 447 -40.94 -9.18 30.80
CA GLU A 447 -41.63 -10.42 30.44
C GLU A 447 -42.28 -10.32 29.06
N ILE A 448 -42.29 -11.43 28.31
CA ILE A 448 -43.04 -11.55 27.06
C ILE A 448 -44.52 -11.76 27.39
N ILE A 449 -45.37 -10.81 26.99
CA ILE A 449 -46.80 -10.80 27.31
C ILE A 449 -47.69 -11.27 26.14
N ASP A 450 -47.19 -11.24 24.91
CA ASP A 450 -47.92 -11.66 23.71
C ASP A 450 -46.96 -12.00 22.55
N ARG A 451 -47.41 -12.79 21.57
CA ARG A 451 -46.62 -13.26 20.41
C ARG A 451 -47.42 -13.17 19.11
N PHE A 452 -46.73 -12.81 18.02
CA PHE A 452 -47.22 -12.81 16.66
C PHE A 452 -46.24 -13.56 15.77
N GLU A 453 -46.71 -14.50 14.96
CA GLU A 453 -45.89 -15.25 14.00
C GLU A 453 -46.75 -15.57 12.79
N SER A 454 -46.26 -15.23 11.60
CA SER A 454 -46.94 -15.57 10.34
C SER A 454 -45.94 -15.76 9.22
N PHE A 455 -46.12 -16.84 8.46
CA PHE A 455 -45.56 -16.93 7.11
C PHE A 455 -46.33 -16.01 6.17
N ALA A 456 -45.68 -15.64 5.06
CA ALA A 456 -46.30 -14.90 3.97
C ALA A 456 -45.92 -15.53 2.63
N ASN A 457 -46.88 -15.71 1.73
CA ASN A 457 -46.63 -16.29 0.42
C ASN A 457 -45.97 -15.25 -0.51
N PRO A 458 -44.71 -15.47 -0.97
CA PRO A 458 -44.00 -14.52 -1.81
C PRO A 458 -44.41 -14.58 -3.30
N HIS A 459 -45.26 -15.55 -3.68
CA HIS A 459 -45.67 -15.85 -5.07
C HIS A 459 -44.52 -16.14 -6.03
N GLN A 460 -43.35 -16.49 -5.51
CA GLN A 460 -42.17 -16.84 -6.27
C GLN A 460 -41.36 -17.90 -5.53
N PRO A 461 -40.68 -18.81 -6.26
CA PRO A 461 -39.82 -19.81 -5.63
C PRO A 461 -38.62 -19.15 -4.93
N LEU A 462 -38.25 -19.69 -3.78
CA LEU A 462 -37.08 -19.25 -3.02
C LEU A 462 -35.78 -19.71 -3.70
N SER A 463 -34.73 -18.90 -3.58
CA SER A 463 -33.39 -19.33 -3.99
C SER A 463 -32.81 -20.32 -2.99
N ALA A 464 -31.89 -21.18 -3.44
CA ALA A 464 -31.21 -22.12 -2.55
C ALA A 464 -30.50 -21.41 -1.38
N THR A 465 -29.93 -20.23 -1.63
CA THR A 465 -29.28 -19.38 -0.63
C THR A 465 -30.25 -18.94 0.48
N ILE A 466 -31.46 -18.53 0.12
CA ILE A 466 -32.48 -18.11 1.10
C ILE A 466 -32.99 -19.30 1.91
N ILE A 467 -33.21 -20.44 1.27
CA ILE A 467 -33.61 -21.68 1.97
C ILE A 467 -32.51 -22.10 2.97
N GLU A 468 -31.24 -22.03 2.59
CA GLU A 468 -30.12 -22.36 3.48
C GLU A 468 -29.97 -21.37 4.64
N LEU A 469 -30.24 -20.09 4.40
CA LEU A 469 -30.07 -19.02 5.39
C LEU A 469 -31.21 -18.98 6.42
N THR A 470 -32.44 -19.11 5.95
CA THR A 470 -33.67 -18.97 6.75
C THR A 470 -34.22 -20.30 7.24
N GLY A 471 -33.88 -21.42 6.57
CA GLY A 471 -34.48 -22.72 6.81
C GLY A 471 -35.92 -22.87 6.29
N ILE A 472 -36.49 -21.84 5.67
CA ILE A 472 -37.86 -21.83 5.11
C ILE A 472 -37.83 -22.44 3.71
N THR A 473 -38.74 -23.39 3.44
CA THR A 473 -38.87 -24.04 2.12
C THR A 473 -40.10 -23.57 1.38
N ASP A 474 -40.13 -23.67 0.04
CA ASP A 474 -41.31 -23.33 -0.78
C ASP A 474 -42.60 -24.04 -0.33
N ASP A 475 -42.49 -25.29 0.12
CA ASP A 475 -43.62 -26.08 0.65
C ASP A 475 -44.25 -25.44 1.90
N MET A 476 -43.48 -24.70 2.71
CA MET A 476 -43.98 -23.99 3.90
C MET A 476 -44.76 -22.73 3.54
N LEU A 477 -44.51 -22.16 2.36
CA LEU A 477 -45.07 -20.87 1.94
C LEU A 477 -46.27 -21.02 0.99
N THR A 478 -46.47 -22.20 0.41
CA THR A 478 -47.51 -22.45 -0.60
C THR A 478 -48.92 -22.13 -0.09
N ASP A 479 -49.23 -22.51 1.16
CA ASP A 479 -50.52 -22.26 1.81
C ASP A 479 -50.48 -21.06 2.79
N ALA A 480 -49.40 -20.27 2.78
CA ALA A 480 -49.25 -19.12 3.67
C ALA A 480 -50.19 -17.97 3.25
N PRO A 481 -50.62 -17.10 4.20
CA PRO A 481 -51.41 -15.91 3.90
C PRO A 481 -50.72 -14.96 2.90
N GLU A 482 -51.52 -14.10 2.28
CA GLU A 482 -51.01 -13.02 1.43
C GLU A 482 -50.19 -12.02 2.26
N VAL A 483 -49.09 -11.51 1.69
CA VAL A 483 -48.19 -10.55 2.34
C VAL A 483 -48.96 -9.34 2.90
N ASP A 484 -49.89 -8.80 2.12
CA ASP A 484 -50.72 -7.65 2.53
C ASP A 484 -51.64 -7.96 3.72
N GLU A 485 -52.11 -9.22 3.85
CA GLU A 485 -52.94 -9.65 4.98
C GLU A 485 -52.12 -9.76 6.26
N VAL A 486 -50.89 -10.27 6.15
CA VAL A 486 -49.95 -10.37 7.28
C VAL A 486 -49.63 -8.98 7.83
N PHE A 487 -49.31 -8.02 6.96
CA PHE A 487 -49.00 -6.66 7.39
C PHE A 487 -50.18 -5.93 8.03
N LYS A 488 -51.41 -6.13 7.54
CA LYS A 488 -52.62 -5.55 8.16
C LYS A 488 -52.86 -6.10 9.56
N LYS A 489 -52.72 -7.43 9.73
CA LYS A 489 -52.84 -8.07 11.06
C LYS A 489 -51.72 -7.60 12.00
N PHE A 490 -50.51 -7.43 11.48
CA PHE A 490 -49.38 -6.96 12.28
C PHE A 490 -49.56 -5.51 12.72
N GLU A 491 -50.01 -4.61 11.85
CA GLU A 491 -50.28 -3.21 12.19
C GLU A 491 -51.34 -3.07 13.30
N GLU A 492 -52.43 -3.83 13.19
CA GLU A 492 -53.47 -3.88 14.23
C GLU A 492 -52.91 -4.46 15.54
N TRP A 493 -52.10 -5.52 15.46
CA TRP A 493 -51.55 -6.19 16.63
C TRP A 493 -50.47 -5.34 17.34
N MET A 494 -49.58 -4.67 16.61
CA MET A 494 -48.47 -3.90 17.20
C MET A 494 -48.95 -2.63 17.91
N GLY A 495 -50.04 -2.00 17.45
CA GLY A 495 -50.60 -0.79 18.04
C GLY A 495 -49.63 0.40 18.01
N ASP A 496 -49.65 1.23 19.05
CA ASP A 496 -48.82 2.45 19.21
C ASP A 496 -47.54 2.22 20.03
N HIS A 497 -47.18 0.95 20.27
CA HIS A 497 -46.04 0.52 21.06
C HIS A 497 -44.69 0.79 20.37
N THR A 498 -43.62 0.86 21.16
CA THR A 498 -42.26 1.09 20.63
C THR A 498 -41.77 -0.16 19.90
N LEU A 499 -41.40 -0.02 18.63
CA LEU A 499 -40.88 -1.10 17.80
C LEU A 499 -39.39 -1.32 18.06
N VAL A 500 -38.94 -2.57 18.01
CA VAL A 500 -37.54 -2.91 18.27
C VAL A 500 -37.08 -4.01 17.33
N ALA A 501 -35.91 -3.83 16.73
CA ALA A 501 -35.27 -4.83 15.89
C ALA A 501 -33.74 -4.82 16.08
N HIS A 502 -33.07 -5.86 15.58
CA HIS A 502 -31.61 -5.98 15.63
C HIS A 502 -31.00 -5.68 14.27
N ASN A 503 -30.64 -4.41 14.03
CA ASN A 503 -30.48 -3.77 12.72
C ASN A 503 -31.79 -3.18 12.16
N ALA A 504 -32.50 -2.41 12.99
CA ALA A 504 -33.84 -1.91 12.69
C ALA A 504 -33.96 -1.17 11.34
N SER A 505 -32.89 -0.55 10.85
CA SER A 505 -32.90 0.09 9.52
C SER A 505 -33.28 -0.87 8.37
N PHE A 506 -32.91 -2.15 8.48
CA PHE A 506 -33.25 -3.19 7.52
C PHE A 506 -34.71 -3.63 7.66
N ASP A 507 -35.09 -4.10 8.85
CA ASP A 507 -36.41 -4.67 9.12
C ASP A 507 -37.52 -3.62 8.91
N MET A 508 -37.30 -2.39 9.40
CA MET A 508 -38.23 -1.28 9.19
C MET A 508 -38.40 -0.91 7.72
N GLY A 509 -37.37 -1.14 6.89
CA GLY A 509 -37.47 -0.95 5.44
C GLY A 509 -38.55 -1.86 4.83
N PHE A 510 -38.52 -3.15 5.20
CA PHE A 510 -39.52 -4.13 4.76
C PHE A 510 -40.90 -3.85 5.35
N ILE A 511 -41.00 -3.49 6.63
CA ILE A 511 -42.28 -3.11 7.26
C ILE A 511 -42.91 -1.92 6.51
N ASN A 512 -42.16 -0.85 6.27
CA ASN A 512 -42.69 0.37 5.66
C ASN A 512 -43.10 0.17 4.20
N VAL A 513 -42.30 -0.56 3.41
CA VAL A 513 -42.67 -0.89 2.03
C VAL A 513 -43.87 -1.85 2.00
N GLY A 514 -43.90 -2.83 2.90
CA GLY A 514 -45.01 -3.75 3.08
C GLY A 514 -46.31 -3.04 3.42
N PHE A 515 -46.28 -2.11 4.37
CA PHE A 515 -47.42 -1.27 4.75
C PHE A 515 -47.93 -0.47 3.56
N LYS A 516 -47.03 0.19 2.81
CA LYS A 516 -47.40 0.95 1.60
C LYS A 516 -48.08 0.06 0.56
N LYS A 517 -47.56 -1.14 0.30
CA LYS A 517 -48.16 -2.12 -0.63
C LYS A 517 -49.54 -2.58 -0.15
N ALA A 518 -49.70 -2.80 1.15
CA ALA A 518 -50.97 -3.17 1.78
C ALA A 518 -52.01 -2.01 1.87
N GLY A 519 -51.64 -0.80 1.46
CA GLY A 519 -52.50 0.39 1.51
C GLY A 519 -52.51 1.12 2.86
N LEU A 520 -51.50 0.91 3.69
CA LEU A 520 -51.30 1.52 5.01
C LEU A 520 -50.29 2.68 4.94
N GLU A 521 -50.33 3.59 5.91
CA GLU A 521 -49.31 4.64 6.05
C GLU A 521 -47.98 4.08 6.62
N LYS A 522 -46.89 4.81 6.38
CA LYS A 522 -45.59 4.54 7.03
C LYS A 522 -45.78 4.57 8.56
N THR A 523 -45.16 3.65 9.29
CA THR A 523 -45.32 3.64 10.74
C THR A 523 -44.72 4.90 11.37
N LYS A 524 -45.44 5.45 12.35
CA LYS A 524 -45.03 6.60 13.17
C LYS A 524 -44.55 6.18 14.54
N ASN A 525 -44.57 4.87 14.84
CA ASN A 525 -44.17 4.33 16.13
C ASN A 525 -42.71 4.67 16.43
N PRO A 526 -42.36 4.95 17.70
CA PRO A 526 -40.96 5.03 18.12
C PRO A 526 -40.24 3.72 17.83
N VAL A 527 -38.97 3.77 17.45
CA VAL A 527 -38.17 2.59 17.08
C VAL A 527 -36.82 2.59 17.78
N ILE A 528 -36.41 1.46 18.34
CA ILE A 528 -35.05 1.25 18.88
C ILE A 528 -34.30 0.19 18.07
N ASP A 529 -33.07 0.52 17.66
CA ASP A 529 -32.12 -0.42 17.08
C ASP A 529 -31.19 -1.01 18.14
N THR A 530 -31.41 -2.28 18.48
CA THR A 530 -30.60 -2.98 19.48
C THR A 530 -29.15 -3.19 19.05
N LEU A 531 -28.85 -3.20 17.75
CA LEU A 531 -27.48 -3.31 17.25
C LEU A 531 -26.69 -2.05 17.56
N GLU A 532 -27.27 -0.89 17.29
CA GLU A 532 -26.63 0.40 17.59
C GLU A 532 -26.58 0.69 19.09
N LEU A 533 -27.62 0.29 19.83
CA LEU A 533 -27.62 0.33 21.29
C LEU A 533 -26.48 -0.53 21.88
N ALA A 534 -26.29 -1.74 21.37
CA ALA A 534 -25.20 -2.62 21.81
C ALA A 534 -23.82 -2.04 21.45
N ARG A 535 -23.66 -1.40 20.29
CA ARG A 535 -22.41 -0.71 19.91
C ARG A 535 -22.09 0.47 20.82
N PHE A 536 -23.12 1.18 21.27
CA PHE A 536 -22.98 2.26 22.25
C PHE A 536 -22.58 1.75 23.63
N LEU A 537 -23.22 0.69 24.12
CA LEU A 537 -22.95 0.14 25.45
C LEU A 537 -21.63 -0.63 25.51
N PHE A 538 -21.27 -1.34 24.44
CA PHE A 538 -20.15 -2.28 24.41
C PHE A 538 -19.19 -2.05 23.22
N PRO A 539 -18.55 -0.87 23.11
CA PRO A 539 -17.73 -0.50 21.94
C PRO A 539 -16.50 -1.40 21.72
N GLU A 540 -15.97 -2.01 22.78
CA GLU A 540 -14.76 -2.85 22.74
C GLU A 540 -15.00 -4.27 22.18
N MET A 541 -16.25 -4.65 21.89
CA MET A 541 -16.55 -5.98 21.37
C MET A 541 -16.08 -6.14 19.91
N LYS A 542 -15.54 -7.32 19.58
CA LYS A 542 -15.07 -7.65 18.22
C LYS A 542 -16.20 -7.61 17.17
N ASN A 543 -17.42 -7.98 17.56
CA ASN A 543 -18.62 -7.88 16.76
C ASN A 543 -19.86 -7.84 17.69
N HIS A 544 -20.97 -7.37 17.14
CA HIS A 544 -22.24 -7.17 17.86
C HIS A 544 -23.36 -8.01 17.24
N ARG A 545 -23.04 -9.20 16.70
CA ARG A 545 -24.07 -10.14 16.22
C ARG A 545 -24.93 -10.59 17.39
N LEU A 546 -26.22 -10.83 17.15
CA LEU A 546 -27.18 -11.28 18.17
C LEU A 546 -26.64 -12.44 19.02
N ASN A 547 -26.10 -13.49 18.38
CA ASN A 547 -25.54 -14.65 19.08
C ASN A 547 -24.33 -14.31 19.99
N THR A 548 -23.50 -13.34 19.62
CA THR A 548 -22.36 -12.87 20.42
C THR A 548 -22.84 -12.05 21.61
N LEU A 549 -23.86 -11.21 21.41
CA LEU A 549 -24.45 -10.40 22.48
C LEU A 549 -25.20 -11.27 23.49
N CYS A 550 -25.98 -12.23 23.01
CA CYS A 550 -26.68 -13.19 23.87
C CYS A 550 -25.70 -13.98 24.75
N LYS A 551 -24.58 -14.45 24.18
CA LYS A 551 -23.51 -15.09 24.97
C LYS A 551 -22.89 -14.17 26.01
N LYS A 552 -22.67 -12.90 25.69
CA LYS A 552 -22.11 -11.92 26.63
C LYS A 552 -23.06 -11.65 27.79
N MET A 553 -24.34 -11.52 27.48
CA MET A 553 -25.36 -11.17 28.47
C MET A 553 -26.02 -12.39 29.10
N ASP A 554 -25.52 -13.61 28.87
CA ASP A 554 -26.07 -14.85 29.42
C ASP A 554 -27.57 -14.99 29.11
N ILE A 555 -27.89 -14.96 27.81
CA ILE A 555 -29.24 -15.20 27.26
C ILE A 555 -29.15 -16.47 26.43
N GLU A 556 -30.03 -17.43 26.73
CA GLU A 556 -30.10 -18.70 26.03
C GLU A 556 -30.73 -18.50 24.64
N LEU A 557 -30.07 -19.03 23.60
CA LEU A 557 -30.54 -18.96 22.22
C LEU A 557 -30.83 -20.38 21.74
N THR A 558 -32.08 -20.80 21.87
CA THR A 558 -32.55 -22.15 21.53
C THR A 558 -32.97 -22.21 20.06
N GLN A 559 -32.42 -23.16 19.29
CA GLN A 559 -32.63 -23.34 17.84
C GLN A 559 -32.30 -22.09 17.00
N HIS A 560 -31.06 -22.03 16.48
CA HIS A 560 -30.69 -21.06 15.44
C HIS A 560 -31.58 -21.25 14.19
N HIS A 561 -32.01 -20.15 13.56
CA HIS A 561 -32.71 -20.07 12.25
C HIS A 561 -34.24 -20.16 12.25
N ARG A 562 -34.94 -19.64 13.27
CA ARG A 562 -36.37 -19.30 13.16
C ARG A 562 -36.59 -17.91 13.74
N ALA A 563 -37.30 -17.05 13.01
CA ALA A 563 -37.47 -15.63 13.34
C ALA A 563 -38.01 -15.41 14.76
N ILE A 564 -38.88 -16.30 15.26
CA ILE A 564 -39.47 -16.17 16.59
C ILE A 564 -38.45 -16.33 17.73
N TYR A 565 -37.48 -17.25 17.63
CA TYR A 565 -36.48 -17.43 18.70
C TYR A 565 -35.48 -16.28 18.73
N ASP A 566 -35.09 -15.76 17.56
CA ASP A 566 -34.22 -14.59 17.46
C ASP A 566 -34.93 -13.32 17.97
N THR A 567 -36.24 -13.21 17.70
CA THR A 567 -37.09 -12.16 18.27
C THR A 567 -37.16 -12.23 19.80
N GLU A 568 -37.43 -13.40 20.39
CA GLU A 568 -37.47 -13.56 21.85
C GLU A 568 -36.12 -13.24 22.50
N ALA A 569 -35.02 -13.74 21.93
CA ALA A 569 -33.67 -13.45 22.38
C ALA A 569 -33.35 -11.95 22.32
N THR A 570 -33.77 -11.28 21.25
CA THR A 570 -33.64 -9.83 21.08
C THR A 570 -34.47 -9.07 22.14
N GLY A 571 -35.65 -9.57 22.50
CA GLY A 571 -36.47 -9.03 23.59
C GLY A 571 -35.77 -9.09 24.94
N TYR A 572 -35.21 -10.25 25.32
CA TYR A 572 -34.44 -10.36 26.56
C TYR A 572 -33.16 -9.51 26.53
N LEU A 573 -32.53 -9.40 25.36
CA LEU A 573 -31.34 -8.58 25.17
C LEU A 573 -31.66 -7.10 25.36
N LEU A 574 -32.76 -6.62 24.77
CA LEU A 574 -33.25 -5.25 24.94
C LEU A 574 -33.44 -4.92 26.42
N VAL A 575 -34.14 -5.78 27.17
CA VAL A 575 -34.42 -5.55 28.60
C VAL A 575 -33.13 -5.34 29.41
N LYS A 576 -32.10 -6.16 29.15
CA LYS A 576 -30.80 -6.01 29.82
C LYS A 576 -30.09 -4.73 29.39
N MET A 577 -30.12 -4.38 28.10
CA MET A 577 -29.51 -3.15 27.59
C MET A 577 -30.21 -1.88 28.08
N LEU A 578 -31.55 -1.87 28.17
CA LEU A 578 -32.30 -0.73 28.71
C LEU A 578 -31.89 -0.43 30.16
N LYS A 579 -31.66 -1.47 30.97
CA LYS A 579 -31.12 -1.31 32.32
C LYS A 579 -29.76 -0.60 32.31
N ASP A 580 -28.82 -1.06 31.48
CA ASP A 580 -27.49 -0.46 31.37
C ASP A 580 -27.54 1.00 30.87
N VAL A 581 -28.50 1.32 30.00
CA VAL A 581 -28.71 2.67 29.44
C VAL A 581 -29.28 3.63 30.48
N ILE A 582 -30.28 3.17 31.24
CA ILE A 582 -30.86 3.92 32.37
C ILE A 582 -29.79 4.18 33.44
N GLU A 583 -28.94 3.19 33.76
CA GLU A 583 -27.79 3.38 34.68
C GLU A 583 -26.77 4.42 34.17
N LYS A 584 -26.70 4.66 32.86
CA LYS A 584 -25.89 5.72 32.24
C LYS A 584 -26.59 7.09 32.17
N GLY A 585 -27.83 7.20 32.66
CA GLY A 585 -28.58 8.46 32.77
C GLY A 585 -29.51 8.79 31.60
N PHE A 586 -29.80 7.83 30.71
CA PHE A 586 -30.78 7.99 29.65
C PHE A 586 -32.08 7.29 30.05
N GLU A 587 -33.10 8.06 30.43
CA GLU A 587 -34.37 7.54 30.95
C GLU A 587 -35.48 7.55 29.89
N TYR A 588 -35.34 8.36 28.84
CA TYR A 588 -36.35 8.56 27.81
C TYR A 588 -35.86 8.13 26.43
N HIS A 589 -36.80 7.74 25.57
CA HIS A 589 -36.52 7.26 24.21
C HIS A 589 -35.84 8.33 23.32
N ASP A 590 -36.29 9.58 23.38
CA ASP A 590 -35.69 10.72 22.67
C ASP A 590 -34.25 11.04 23.13
N GLN A 591 -33.85 10.62 24.33
CA GLN A 591 -32.48 10.83 24.83
C GLN A 591 -31.48 9.81 24.28
N LEU A 592 -31.92 8.69 23.68
CA LEU A 592 -31.02 7.62 23.22
C LEU A 592 -30.01 8.12 22.17
N ASN A 593 -30.35 9.17 21.43
CA ASN A 593 -29.49 9.77 20.40
C ASN A 593 -28.65 10.95 20.89
N ASP A 594 -28.76 11.40 22.15
CA ASP A 594 -28.00 12.55 22.68
C ASP A 594 -26.47 12.35 22.65
N SER A 595 -26.02 11.10 22.54
CA SER A 595 -24.61 10.72 22.40
C SER A 595 -24.12 10.63 20.94
N MET A 596 -24.98 10.87 19.95
CA MET A 596 -24.60 10.93 18.53
C MET A 596 -23.67 12.13 18.28
N GLY A 597 -22.60 11.91 17.52
CA GLY A 597 -21.61 12.95 17.21
C GLY A 597 -20.61 13.26 18.34
N GLN A 598 -20.72 12.60 19.49
CA GLN A 598 -19.75 12.74 20.58
C GLN A 598 -18.67 11.66 20.53
N GLY A 599 -17.41 12.07 20.70
CA GLY A 599 -16.25 11.18 20.77
C GLY A 599 -16.13 10.23 19.57
N ASP A 600 -16.09 8.94 19.85
CA ASP A 600 -15.83 7.86 18.89
C ASP A 600 -17.07 7.37 18.11
N ALA A 601 -18.19 8.09 18.16
CA ALA A 601 -19.44 7.68 17.50
C ALA A 601 -19.28 7.38 16.00
N TYR A 602 -18.48 8.18 15.29
CA TYR A 602 -18.17 7.99 13.87
C TYR A 602 -17.47 6.65 13.54
N LYS A 603 -16.84 5.99 14.53
CA LYS A 603 -16.20 4.68 14.34
C LYS A 603 -17.21 3.56 14.07
N ARG A 604 -18.45 3.74 14.55
CA ARG A 604 -19.58 2.79 14.38
C ARG A 604 -20.14 2.79 12.97
N GLY A 605 -20.12 3.95 12.30
CA GLY A 605 -20.60 4.09 10.93
C GLY A 605 -19.81 3.23 9.93
N ARG A 606 -20.53 2.52 9.06
CA ARG A 606 -19.94 1.91 7.87
C ARG A 606 -19.57 3.02 6.89
N PRO A 607 -18.32 3.09 6.40
CA PRO A 607 -17.94 4.11 5.46
C PRO A 607 -18.57 3.85 4.09
N SER A 608 -19.14 4.89 3.50
CA SER A 608 -19.59 4.92 2.10
C SER A 608 -18.65 5.81 1.30
N HIS A 609 -18.47 5.52 0.01
CA HIS A 609 -17.61 6.32 -0.84
C HIS A 609 -18.31 7.62 -1.26
N MET A 610 -17.53 8.66 -1.53
CA MET A 610 -17.96 9.89 -2.21
C MET A 610 -16.80 10.44 -3.04
N THR A 611 -17.11 11.17 -4.10
CA THR A 611 -16.10 11.84 -4.91
C THR A 611 -16.06 13.32 -4.56
N LEU A 612 -14.90 13.85 -4.19
CA LEU A 612 -14.73 15.27 -3.90
C LEU A 612 -13.89 15.92 -5.01
N LEU A 613 -14.39 16.95 -5.67
CA LEU A 613 -13.66 17.69 -6.71
C LEU A 613 -13.47 19.15 -6.28
N ALA A 614 -12.22 19.62 -6.23
CA ALA A 614 -11.92 21.01 -5.90
C ALA A 614 -12.20 21.94 -7.09
N THR A 615 -13.05 22.95 -6.89
CA THR A 615 -13.39 23.94 -7.92
C THR A 615 -12.50 25.18 -7.89
N SER A 616 -11.72 25.37 -6.82
CA SER A 616 -10.86 26.53 -6.61
C SER A 616 -9.71 26.20 -5.63
N ASP A 617 -8.75 27.10 -5.49
CA ASP A 617 -7.68 26.98 -4.48
C ASP A 617 -8.22 26.93 -3.03
N VAL A 618 -9.37 27.56 -2.77
CA VAL A 618 -10.08 27.45 -1.48
C VAL A 618 -10.56 26.02 -1.27
N GLY A 619 -11.19 25.45 -2.30
CA GLY A 619 -11.62 24.05 -2.34
C GLY A 619 -10.46 23.07 -2.14
N LEU A 620 -9.35 23.29 -2.83
CA LEU A 620 -8.13 22.49 -2.72
C LEU A 620 -7.58 22.52 -1.28
N LYS A 621 -7.50 23.70 -0.66
CA LYS A 621 -7.07 23.84 0.73
C LYS A 621 -8.00 23.11 1.69
N ASN A 622 -9.30 23.17 1.44
CA ASN A 622 -10.30 22.44 2.22
C ASN A 622 -10.19 20.93 2.02
N LEU A 623 -9.92 20.46 0.81
CA LEU A 623 -9.62 19.07 0.50
C LEU A 623 -8.37 18.58 1.27
N TYR A 624 -7.29 19.36 1.29
CA TYR A 624 -6.11 19.04 2.13
C TYR A 624 -6.43 18.97 3.62
N LYS A 625 -7.30 19.85 4.14
CA LYS A 625 -7.79 19.74 5.52
C LYS A 625 -8.58 18.46 5.73
N LEU A 626 -9.52 18.13 4.85
CA LEU A 626 -10.34 16.90 4.96
C LEU A 626 -9.47 15.64 4.95
N VAL A 627 -8.49 15.56 4.05
CA VAL A 627 -7.48 14.48 4.03
C VAL A 627 -6.68 14.46 5.34
N SER A 628 -6.26 15.62 5.85
CA SER A 628 -5.50 15.69 7.11
C SER A 628 -6.33 15.23 8.31
N TYR A 629 -7.56 15.74 8.46
CA TYR A 629 -8.47 15.35 9.53
C TYR A 629 -8.84 13.87 9.45
N SER A 630 -9.03 13.31 8.25
CA SER A 630 -9.34 11.90 8.07
C SER A 630 -8.18 10.98 8.48
N HIS A 631 -6.93 11.43 8.32
CA HIS A 631 -5.73 10.67 8.70
C HIS A 631 -5.29 10.89 10.16
N LEU A 632 -5.62 12.03 10.77
CA LEU A 632 -5.17 12.39 12.13
C LEU A 632 -6.27 12.19 13.18
N ASN A 633 -7.45 12.76 12.96
CA ASN A 633 -8.50 12.85 13.99
C ASN A 633 -9.57 11.76 13.83
N TYR A 634 -9.90 11.43 12.58
CA TYR A 634 -10.98 10.50 12.26
C TYR A 634 -10.48 9.21 11.61
N PHE A 635 -9.18 8.92 11.74
CA PHE A 635 -8.65 7.63 11.34
C PHE A 635 -9.18 6.54 12.27
N TYR A 636 -9.51 5.39 11.71
CA TYR A 636 -9.82 4.20 12.51
C TYR A 636 -9.13 2.96 11.93
N ARG A 637 -9.73 2.35 10.91
CA ARG A 637 -9.10 1.31 10.08
C ARG A 637 -8.73 1.85 8.69
N VAL A 638 -9.46 2.87 8.28
CA VAL A 638 -9.28 3.65 7.06
C VAL A 638 -9.47 5.12 7.42
N PRO A 639 -8.92 6.07 6.65
CA PRO A 639 -9.20 7.49 6.85
C PRO A 639 -10.68 7.77 6.55
N ARG A 640 -11.39 8.43 7.47
CA ARG A 640 -12.84 8.72 7.35
C ARG A 640 -13.14 10.20 7.45
N VAL A 641 -14.20 10.64 6.77
CA VAL A 641 -14.68 12.02 6.78
C VAL A 641 -16.11 12.04 7.34
N PRO A 642 -16.33 12.56 8.56
CA PRO A 642 -17.67 12.78 9.08
C PRO A 642 -18.47 13.77 8.23
N ARG A 643 -19.78 13.56 8.08
CA ARG A 643 -20.64 14.43 7.25
C ARG A 643 -20.65 15.87 7.75
N SER A 644 -20.66 16.11 9.06
CA SER A 644 -20.56 17.47 9.62
C SER A 644 -19.24 18.16 9.27
N LEU A 645 -18.13 17.40 9.25
CA LEU A 645 -16.82 17.91 8.88
C LEU A 645 -16.78 18.31 7.41
N LEU A 646 -17.36 17.50 6.53
CA LEU A 646 -17.51 17.85 5.12
C LEU A 646 -18.35 19.11 4.97
N LYS A 647 -19.52 19.20 5.63
CA LYS A 647 -20.36 20.42 5.59
C LYS A 647 -19.59 21.67 6.00
N LYS A 648 -18.73 21.57 7.02
CA LYS A 648 -17.88 22.67 7.49
C LYS A 648 -16.85 23.13 6.46
N TYR A 649 -16.28 22.21 5.67
CA TYR A 649 -15.23 22.51 4.70
C TYR A 649 -15.68 22.32 3.24
N ARG A 650 -16.99 22.38 2.97
CA ARG A 650 -17.55 22.13 1.63
C ARG A 650 -17.30 23.26 0.64
N GLU A 651 -17.00 24.47 1.12
CA GLU A 651 -16.75 25.62 0.24
C GLU A 651 -15.65 25.30 -0.79
N GLY A 652 -15.97 25.49 -2.07
CA GLY A 652 -15.09 25.21 -3.19
C GLY A 652 -14.97 23.72 -3.56
N ILE A 653 -15.86 22.84 -3.09
CA ILE A 653 -15.84 21.41 -3.37
C ILE A 653 -17.18 20.96 -3.95
N LEU A 654 -17.15 20.28 -5.10
CA LEU A 654 -18.28 19.51 -5.62
C LEU A 654 -18.24 18.08 -5.06
N VAL A 655 -19.39 17.56 -4.70
CA VAL A 655 -19.55 16.23 -4.07
C VAL A 655 -20.35 15.32 -4.99
N GLY A 656 -19.70 14.30 -5.53
CA GLY A 656 -20.30 13.22 -6.33
C GLY A 656 -20.66 12.00 -5.50
N THR A 657 -21.61 11.20 -6.02
CA THR A 657 -22.11 10.00 -5.33
C THR A 657 -21.14 8.82 -5.36
N ALA A 658 -20.03 8.90 -6.09
CA ALA A 658 -19.00 7.87 -6.24
C ALA A 658 -19.51 6.56 -6.86
N CYS A 659 -18.99 5.43 -6.38
CA CYS A 659 -19.14 4.11 -6.98
C CYS A 659 -20.29 3.29 -6.36
N ASP A 660 -20.27 1.97 -6.54
CA ASP A 660 -21.27 1.03 -6.00
C ASP A 660 -21.29 0.98 -4.46
N LYS A 661 -20.21 1.45 -3.82
CA LYS A 661 -20.10 1.66 -2.37
C LYS A 661 -20.53 3.07 -1.94
N GLY A 662 -21.02 3.88 -2.87
CA GLY A 662 -21.59 5.19 -2.61
C GLY A 662 -22.95 5.08 -1.93
N GLU A 663 -23.27 6.04 -1.07
CA GLU A 663 -24.50 6.02 -0.26
C GLU A 663 -25.78 5.99 -1.13
N VAL A 664 -25.79 6.75 -2.25
CA VAL A 664 -26.94 6.81 -3.16
C VAL A 664 -27.12 5.50 -3.94
N PHE A 665 -26.03 4.86 -4.37
CA PHE A 665 -26.10 3.59 -5.09
C PHE A 665 -26.56 2.45 -4.18
N GLU A 666 -25.97 2.33 -2.99
CA GLU A 666 -26.40 1.34 -1.98
C GLU A 666 -27.87 1.58 -1.58
N ALA A 667 -28.29 2.84 -1.40
CA ALA A 667 -29.68 3.18 -1.11
C ALA A 667 -30.63 2.82 -2.27
N MET A 668 -30.27 3.09 -3.52
CA MET A 668 -31.09 2.73 -4.69
C MET A 668 -31.34 1.23 -4.79
N MET A 669 -30.40 0.41 -4.30
CA MET A 669 -30.58 -1.05 -4.27
C MET A 669 -31.50 -1.53 -3.15
N GLN A 670 -31.58 -0.81 -2.02
CA GLN A 670 -32.11 -1.35 -0.76
C GLN A 670 -33.33 -0.59 -0.22
N LYS A 671 -33.43 0.71 -0.51
CA LYS A 671 -34.37 1.65 0.14
C LYS A 671 -35.47 2.11 -0.80
N ALA A 672 -36.55 2.61 -0.19
CA ALA A 672 -37.66 3.22 -0.93
C ALA A 672 -37.21 4.50 -1.67
N PRO A 673 -37.83 4.83 -2.83
CA PRO A 673 -37.45 5.98 -3.64
C PRO A 673 -37.37 7.31 -2.88
N GLU A 674 -38.32 7.56 -1.96
CA GLU A 674 -38.37 8.81 -1.20
C GLU A 674 -37.12 8.99 -0.29
N GLU A 675 -36.63 7.91 0.33
CA GLU A 675 -35.41 7.95 1.15
C GLU A 675 -34.15 8.14 0.30
N VAL A 676 -34.14 7.58 -0.92
CA VAL A 676 -33.04 7.77 -1.87
C VAL A 676 -32.97 9.23 -2.33
N GLU A 677 -34.12 9.86 -2.57
CA GLU A 677 -34.22 11.29 -2.90
C GLU A 677 -33.65 12.18 -1.79
N GLU A 678 -34.01 11.93 -0.53
CA GLU A 678 -33.48 12.68 0.62
C GLU A 678 -31.94 12.56 0.73
N ILE A 679 -31.40 11.36 0.52
CA ILE A 679 -29.96 11.12 0.54
C ILE A 679 -29.27 11.87 -0.62
N ALA A 680 -29.82 11.76 -1.83
CA ALA A 680 -29.23 12.34 -3.03
C ALA A 680 -29.23 13.88 -3.03
N GLN A 681 -30.12 14.53 -2.28
CA GLN A 681 -30.12 15.99 -2.11
C GLN A 681 -28.77 16.56 -1.64
N PHE A 682 -28.00 15.80 -0.85
CA PHE A 682 -26.69 16.20 -0.34
C PHE A 682 -25.59 16.32 -1.41
N TYR A 683 -25.75 15.68 -2.56
CA TYR A 683 -24.73 15.57 -3.60
C TYR A 683 -24.93 16.62 -4.70
N ASP A 684 -23.87 17.10 -5.33
CA ASP A 684 -23.96 18.10 -6.41
C ASP A 684 -24.20 17.45 -7.78
N TYR A 685 -23.77 16.19 -7.95
CA TYR A 685 -23.98 15.39 -9.15
C TYR A 685 -24.07 13.91 -8.80
N ILE A 686 -24.72 13.13 -9.66
CA ILE A 686 -24.91 11.68 -9.50
C ILE A 686 -24.01 10.96 -10.49
N GLU A 687 -23.27 9.96 -10.00
CA GLU A 687 -22.40 9.13 -10.80
C GLU A 687 -23.09 7.81 -11.17
N VAL A 688 -22.92 7.42 -12.43
CA VAL A 688 -23.27 6.10 -12.94
C VAL A 688 -22.06 5.47 -13.64
N MET A 689 -21.91 4.16 -13.51
CA MET A 689 -20.79 3.43 -14.10
C MET A 689 -21.29 2.46 -15.18
N PRO A 690 -20.42 2.05 -16.13
CA PRO A 690 -20.76 1.03 -17.10
C PRO A 690 -21.30 -0.25 -16.42
N PRO A 691 -22.34 -0.90 -16.96
CA PRO A 691 -22.90 -2.13 -16.37
C PRO A 691 -21.86 -3.22 -16.10
N GLU A 692 -20.82 -3.31 -16.95
CA GLU A 692 -19.71 -4.26 -16.79
C GLU A 692 -18.92 -4.06 -15.49
N VAL A 693 -18.77 -2.82 -15.01
CA VAL A 693 -18.08 -2.50 -13.76
C VAL A 693 -18.87 -3.01 -12.54
N LEU A 694 -20.19 -3.09 -12.69
CA LEU A 694 -21.14 -3.50 -11.65
C LEU A 694 -21.44 -5.01 -11.67
N ARG A 695 -20.91 -5.77 -12.63
CA ARG A 695 -21.18 -7.22 -12.77
C ARG A 695 -20.85 -8.02 -11.49
N HIS A 696 -19.87 -7.57 -10.72
CA HIS A 696 -19.51 -8.19 -9.45
C HIS A 696 -20.66 -8.18 -8.41
N LEU A 697 -21.65 -7.30 -8.54
CA LEU A 697 -22.85 -7.30 -7.69
C LEU A 697 -23.79 -8.48 -8.02
N VAL A 698 -23.82 -8.90 -9.28
CA VAL A 698 -24.55 -10.10 -9.72
C VAL A 698 -23.83 -11.36 -9.24
N GLU A 699 -22.49 -11.40 -9.34
CA GLU A 699 -21.69 -12.50 -8.77
C GLU A 699 -21.86 -12.68 -7.26
N ARG A 700 -22.26 -11.61 -6.56
CA ARG A 700 -22.52 -11.58 -5.12
C ARG A 700 -23.98 -11.83 -4.75
N GLU A 701 -24.85 -12.11 -5.73
CA GLU A 701 -26.29 -12.27 -5.55
C GLU A 701 -26.98 -11.05 -4.89
N LEU A 702 -26.34 -9.87 -4.94
CA LEU A 702 -26.94 -8.61 -4.48
C LEU A 702 -27.87 -7.99 -5.53
N VAL A 703 -27.64 -8.36 -6.79
CA VAL A 703 -28.46 -8.00 -7.94
C VAL A 703 -28.72 -9.29 -8.72
N ARG A 704 -29.95 -9.51 -9.14
CA ARG A 704 -30.42 -10.73 -9.79
C ARG A 704 -29.72 -10.99 -11.12
N ASP A 705 -29.65 -9.97 -11.98
CA ASP A 705 -29.12 -10.09 -13.34
C ASP A 705 -28.73 -8.72 -13.93
N GLU A 706 -28.19 -8.75 -15.15
CA GLU A 706 -27.79 -7.54 -15.87
C GLU A 706 -28.97 -6.62 -16.22
N GLY A 707 -30.18 -7.16 -16.38
CA GLY A 707 -31.39 -6.37 -16.62
C GLY A 707 -31.74 -5.51 -15.40
N GLN A 708 -31.64 -6.07 -14.20
CA GLN A 708 -31.82 -5.33 -12.96
C GLN A 708 -30.72 -4.28 -12.76
N LEU A 709 -29.46 -4.57 -13.11
CA LEU A 709 -28.39 -3.56 -13.11
C LEU A 709 -28.72 -2.35 -13.99
N LYS A 710 -29.16 -2.60 -15.23
CA LYS A 710 -29.60 -1.55 -16.15
C LYS A 710 -30.78 -0.77 -15.59
N THR A 711 -31.72 -1.45 -14.92
CA THR A 711 -32.86 -0.80 -14.24
C THR A 711 -32.41 0.13 -13.11
N ILE A 712 -31.45 -0.30 -12.27
CA ILE A 712 -30.88 0.53 -11.20
C ILE A 712 -30.22 1.78 -11.80
N ILE A 713 -29.43 1.63 -12.87
CA ILE A 713 -28.80 2.77 -13.57
C ILE A 713 -29.86 3.71 -14.14
N SER A 714 -30.90 3.19 -14.81
CA SER A 714 -32.00 4.01 -15.32
C SER A 714 -32.75 4.76 -14.20
N ASN A 715 -32.88 4.16 -13.02
CA ASN A 715 -33.49 4.82 -11.88
C ASN A 715 -32.60 5.93 -11.31
N LEU A 716 -31.27 5.77 -11.31
CA LEU A 716 -30.33 6.84 -10.95
C LEU A 716 -30.39 8.01 -11.94
N VAL A 717 -30.59 7.74 -13.23
CA VAL A 717 -30.80 8.78 -14.25
C VAL A 717 -32.09 9.57 -13.95
N LYS A 718 -33.21 8.86 -13.74
CA LYS A 718 -34.49 9.48 -13.38
C LYS A 718 -34.42 10.26 -12.06
N LEU A 719 -33.63 9.79 -11.11
CA LEU A 719 -33.42 10.49 -9.84
C LEU A 719 -32.73 11.85 -10.09
N GLY A 720 -31.73 11.88 -10.97
CA GLY A 720 -31.07 13.12 -11.38
C GLY A 720 -32.03 14.10 -12.06
N GLU A 721 -32.87 13.62 -12.97
CA GLU A 721 -33.92 14.43 -13.61
C GLU A 721 -34.91 14.99 -12.57
N THR A 722 -35.33 14.16 -11.62
CA THR A 722 -36.31 14.53 -10.57
C THR A 722 -35.76 15.61 -9.64
N LEU A 723 -34.46 15.54 -9.32
CA LEU A 723 -33.79 16.45 -8.39
C LEU A 723 -33.09 17.63 -9.08
N ASP A 724 -33.17 17.73 -10.41
CA ASP A 724 -32.41 18.69 -11.24
C ASP A 724 -30.89 18.65 -10.95
N LYS A 725 -30.34 17.43 -10.85
CA LYS A 725 -28.91 17.17 -10.59
C LYS A 725 -28.27 16.52 -11.82
N PRO A 726 -27.10 17.00 -12.29
CA PRO A 726 -26.39 16.37 -13.40
C PRO A 726 -26.06 14.91 -13.08
N VAL A 727 -26.39 14.02 -14.02
CA VAL A 727 -25.97 12.62 -13.98
C VAL A 727 -24.77 12.48 -14.90
N VAL A 728 -23.68 11.91 -14.40
CA VAL A 728 -22.42 11.76 -15.12
C VAL A 728 -21.99 10.31 -15.18
N ALA A 729 -21.58 9.87 -16.37
CA ALA A 729 -21.02 8.55 -16.58
C ALA A 729 -19.51 8.56 -16.27
N THR A 730 -19.09 7.85 -15.23
CA THR A 730 -17.69 7.78 -14.79
C THR A 730 -17.10 6.39 -14.94
N GLY A 731 -15.79 6.32 -15.23
CA GLY A 731 -15.10 5.06 -15.54
C GLY A 731 -14.63 4.28 -14.31
N ASN A 732 -14.53 4.95 -13.16
CA ASN A 732 -13.88 4.44 -11.95
C ASN A 732 -12.50 3.83 -12.26
N VAL A 733 -11.69 4.56 -13.04
CA VAL A 733 -10.51 4.05 -13.74
C VAL A 733 -9.42 3.62 -12.75
N HIS A 734 -8.84 2.43 -12.90
CA HIS A 734 -7.68 1.99 -12.10
C HIS A 734 -6.44 1.66 -12.95
N TYR A 735 -6.60 1.64 -14.27
CA TYR A 735 -5.54 1.34 -15.22
C TYR A 735 -5.88 1.85 -16.63
N LEU A 736 -4.89 1.92 -17.52
CA LEU A 736 -5.03 2.54 -18.84
C LEU A 736 -5.78 1.64 -19.81
N ASP A 737 -5.25 0.44 -20.01
CA ASP A 737 -5.70 -0.48 -21.05
C ASP A 737 -6.29 -1.77 -20.45
N PRO A 738 -7.22 -2.46 -21.13
CA PRO A 738 -7.85 -3.67 -20.59
C PRO A 738 -6.88 -4.74 -20.09
N GLU A 739 -5.73 -4.88 -20.76
CA GLU A 739 -4.69 -5.86 -20.45
C GLU A 739 -3.96 -5.56 -19.12
N ASP A 740 -3.93 -4.29 -18.70
CA ASP A 740 -3.32 -3.86 -17.44
C ASP A 740 -4.07 -4.39 -16.20
N ALA A 741 -5.29 -4.93 -16.39
CA ALA A 741 -6.08 -5.57 -15.34
C ALA A 741 -5.31 -6.68 -14.61
N MET A 742 -4.39 -7.36 -15.31
CA MET A 742 -3.57 -8.41 -14.72
C MET A 742 -2.65 -7.88 -13.61
N TYR A 743 -2.07 -6.69 -13.80
CA TYR A 743 -1.19 -6.09 -12.79
C TYR A 743 -1.95 -5.74 -11.52
N ARG A 744 -3.15 -5.16 -11.66
CA ARG A 744 -4.05 -4.90 -10.52
C ARG A 744 -4.42 -6.19 -9.82
N LYS A 745 -4.78 -7.24 -10.57
CA LYS A 745 -5.09 -8.55 -10.01
C LYS A 745 -3.95 -9.11 -9.17
N ILE A 746 -2.70 -9.00 -9.63
CA ILE A 746 -1.51 -9.43 -8.88
C ILE A 746 -1.36 -8.63 -7.58
N LEU A 747 -1.49 -7.29 -7.64
CA LEU A 747 -1.39 -6.43 -6.46
C LEU A 747 -2.45 -6.77 -5.40
N VAL A 748 -3.72 -6.84 -5.80
CA VAL A 748 -4.83 -7.18 -4.91
C VAL A 748 -4.65 -8.60 -4.34
N SER A 749 -4.23 -9.56 -5.16
CA SER A 749 -3.98 -10.96 -4.73
C SER A 749 -2.86 -11.06 -3.70
N SER A 750 -1.85 -10.17 -3.75
CA SER A 750 -0.72 -10.19 -2.80
C SER A 750 -1.14 -9.95 -1.34
N GLN A 751 -2.32 -9.37 -1.11
CA GLN A 751 -2.88 -9.11 0.21
C GLN A 751 -3.65 -10.31 0.80
N GLY A 752 -3.80 -11.41 0.04
CA GLY A 752 -4.46 -12.65 0.47
C GLY A 752 -5.91 -12.44 0.92
N GLY A 753 -6.41 -13.30 1.80
CA GLY A 753 -7.80 -13.25 2.30
C GLY A 753 -8.14 -12.02 3.15
N ALA A 754 -7.17 -11.15 3.46
CA ALA A 754 -7.40 -9.91 4.19
C ALA A 754 -8.07 -8.83 3.31
N ASN A 755 -7.82 -8.83 2.00
CA ASN A 755 -8.54 -7.96 1.07
C ASN A 755 -9.83 -8.66 0.59
N PRO A 756 -11.03 -8.13 0.92
CA PRO A 756 -12.30 -8.71 0.48
C PRO A 756 -12.46 -8.80 -1.04
N LEU A 757 -11.73 -7.98 -1.81
CA LEU A 757 -11.75 -8.01 -3.28
C LEU A 757 -11.25 -9.34 -3.85
N ASN A 758 -10.45 -10.11 -3.11
CA ASN A 758 -9.98 -11.44 -3.55
C ASN A 758 -11.09 -12.51 -3.56
N ARG A 759 -12.31 -12.18 -3.10
CA ARG A 759 -13.44 -13.12 -3.05
C ARG A 759 -14.21 -13.21 -4.37
N HIS A 760 -14.03 -12.25 -5.27
CA HIS A 760 -14.81 -12.14 -6.51
C HIS A 760 -13.92 -11.70 -7.68
N SER A 761 -14.48 -11.72 -8.89
CA SER A 761 -13.78 -11.22 -10.08
C SER A 761 -13.61 -9.70 -9.98
N LEU A 762 -12.41 -9.19 -10.31
CA LEU A 762 -12.20 -7.75 -10.37
C LEU A 762 -12.90 -7.16 -11.61
N PRO A 763 -13.62 -6.05 -11.47
CA PRO A 763 -14.35 -5.44 -12.59
C PRO A 763 -13.39 -4.79 -13.61
N PRO A 764 -13.79 -4.73 -14.89
CA PRO A 764 -13.01 -4.08 -15.95
C PRO A 764 -13.10 -2.56 -15.84
N VAL A 765 -12.08 -1.93 -15.25
CA VAL A 765 -12.00 -0.49 -14.98
C VAL A 765 -10.80 0.17 -15.68
N HIS A 766 -10.61 -0.17 -16.95
CA HIS A 766 -9.65 0.53 -17.79
C HIS A 766 -10.18 1.92 -18.19
N PHE A 767 -9.28 2.80 -18.61
CA PHE A 767 -9.65 4.13 -19.08
C PHE A 767 -10.37 4.00 -20.44
N ARG A 768 -11.69 4.17 -20.45
CA ARG A 768 -12.53 3.94 -21.65
C ARG A 768 -12.48 5.08 -22.69
N THR A 769 -12.81 4.73 -23.92
CA THR A 769 -13.34 5.53 -25.05
C THR A 769 -14.42 6.56 -24.74
N THR A 770 -14.54 7.72 -25.39
CA THR A 770 -15.87 8.36 -25.50
C THR A 770 -16.87 7.41 -26.18
N ASP A 771 -16.48 6.83 -27.32
CA ASP A 771 -17.32 5.88 -28.07
C ASP A 771 -17.60 4.58 -27.30
N GLU A 772 -16.60 3.99 -26.63
CA GLU A 772 -16.83 2.82 -25.76
C GLU A 772 -17.80 3.14 -24.61
N MET A 773 -17.74 4.36 -24.04
CA MET A 773 -18.66 4.76 -22.97
C MET A 773 -20.08 4.95 -23.49
N LEU A 774 -20.25 5.61 -24.64
CA LEU A 774 -21.56 5.76 -25.27
C LEU A 774 -22.20 4.38 -25.55
N GLU A 775 -21.41 3.42 -26.04
CA GLU A 775 -21.87 2.05 -26.26
C GLU A 775 -22.33 1.38 -24.94
N CYS A 776 -21.58 1.56 -23.85
CA CYS A 776 -21.93 1.02 -22.54
C CYS A 776 -23.28 1.53 -22.01
N PHE A 777 -23.69 2.74 -22.40
CA PHE A 777 -24.94 3.39 -21.97
C PHE A 777 -26.02 3.46 -23.06
N SER A 778 -25.80 2.81 -24.20
CA SER A 778 -26.73 2.80 -25.34
C SER A 778 -28.15 2.34 -24.99
N PHE A 779 -28.30 1.50 -23.95
CA PHE A 779 -29.59 1.02 -23.45
C PHE A 779 -30.50 2.11 -22.87
N LEU A 780 -29.96 3.29 -22.55
CA LEU A 780 -30.73 4.46 -22.08
C LEU A 780 -31.30 5.29 -23.23
N GLY A 781 -30.91 5.02 -24.47
CA GLY A 781 -31.17 5.86 -25.64
C GLY A 781 -30.01 6.83 -25.93
N GLU A 782 -29.87 7.20 -27.21
CA GLU A 782 -28.73 7.98 -27.72
C GLU A 782 -28.62 9.36 -27.07
N ASP A 783 -29.75 10.06 -26.88
CA ASP A 783 -29.78 11.41 -26.28
C ASP A 783 -29.30 11.39 -24.82
N VAL A 784 -29.86 10.48 -24.01
CA VAL A 784 -29.49 10.34 -22.59
C VAL A 784 -28.04 9.88 -22.45
N ALA A 785 -27.60 8.93 -23.29
CA ALA A 785 -26.22 8.47 -23.29
C ALA A 785 -25.25 9.61 -23.61
N LYS A 786 -25.53 10.42 -24.64
CA LYS A 786 -24.71 11.59 -24.98
C LYS A 786 -24.72 12.63 -23.85
N GLU A 787 -25.88 12.85 -23.24
CA GLU A 787 -26.03 13.79 -22.13
C GLU A 787 -25.14 13.41 -20.95
N ILE A 788 -25.24 12.18 -20.44
CA ILE A 788 -24.50 11.76 -19.23
C ILE A 788 -23.02 11.48 -19.49
N VAL A 789 -22.64 11.07 -20.72
CA VAL A 789 -21.25 10.74 -21.06
C VAL A 789 -20.45 11.98 -21.46
N VAL A 790 -21.05 12.91 -22.20
CA VAL A 790 -20.34 14.07 -22.78
C VAL A 790 -20.83 15.37 -22.15
N THR A 791 -22.11 15.71 -22.30
CA THR A 791 -22.61 17.04 -21.94
C THR A 791 -22.45 17.32 -20.45
N ASN A 792 -22.87 16.41 -19.58
CA ASN A 792 -22.81 16.58 -18.13
C ASN A 792 -21.38 16.44 -17.60
N THR A 793 -20.53 15.58 -18.19
CA THR A 793 -19.13 15.46 -17.77
C THR A 793 -18.34 16.72 -18.09
N GLN A 794 -18.54 17.29 -19.29
CA GLN A 794 -17.99 18.61 -19.67
C GLN A 794 -18.57 19.74 -18.80
N LYS A 795 -19.87 19.69 -18.49
CA LYS A 795 -20.51 20.66 -17.58
C LYS A 795 -19.82 20.67 -16.22
N ILE A 796 -19.59 19.51 -15.60
CA ILE A 796 -18.84 19.43 -14.32
C ILE A 796 -17.41 19.97 -14.48
N ALA A 797 -16.69 19.58 -15.54
CA ALA A 797 -15.36 20.11 -15.84
C ALA A 797 -15.33 21.64 -15.96
N SER A 798 -16.36 22.25 -16.55
CA SER A 798 -16.46 23.69 -16.75
C SER A 798 -16.69 24.47 -15.44
N LEU A 799 -17.28 23.84 -14.42
CA LEU A 799 -17.48 24.45 -13.10
C LEU A 799 -16.18 24.58 -12.28
N ILE A 800 -15.12 23.90 -12.71
CA ILE A 800 -13.84 23.88 -12.00
C ILE A 800 -12.95 25.00 -12.53
N GLY A 801 -12.34 25.79 -11.65
CA GLY A 801 -11.37 26.82 -12.03
C GLY A 801 -10.00 26.26 -12.40
N ASP A 802 -9.03 27.16 -12.55
CA ASP A 802 -7.61 26.79 -12.65
C ASP A 802 -7.01 26.69 -11.23
N VAL A 803 -6.72 25.46 -10.80
CA VAL A 803 -6.33 25.14 -9.42
C VAL A 803 -4.86 24.75 -9.35
N HIS A 804 -4.14 25.29 -8.37
CA HIS A 804 -2.70 25.14 -8.25
C HIS A 804 -2.34 24.28 -7.02
N PRO A 805 -2.12 22.96 -7.17
CA PRO A 805 -1.84 22.06 -6.04
C PRO A 805 -0.47 22.34 -5.39
N VAL A 806 0.45 22.93 -6.14
CA VAL A 806 1.80 23.27 -5.68
C VAL A 806 2.02 24.75 -5.99
N LYS A 807 2.54 25.49 -5.01
CA LYS A 807 2.87 26.91 -5.16
C LYS A 807 4.25 27.06 -5.81
N ASP A 808 4.42 28.08 -6.62
CA ASP A 808 5.69 28.36 -7.32
C ASP A 808 6.70 29.11 -6.42
N ASP A 809 6.22 29.93 -5.48
CA ASP A 809 7.08 30.77 -4.63
C ASP A 809 7.65 30.03 -3.41
N LEU A 810 8.86 30.41 -3.01
CA LEU A 810 9.45 30.06 -1.72
C LEU A 810 8.87 30.95 -0.60
N TYR A 811 8.40 30.33 0.48
CA TYR A 811 7.92 31.04 1.67
C TYR A 811 8.94 30.88 2.79
N THR A 812 9.69 31.94 3.09
CA THR A 812 10.75 31.92 4.12
C THR A 812 10.22 32.28 5.51
N PRO A 813 10.71 31.62 6.57
CA PRO A 813 10.30 31.89 7.94
C PRO A 813 10.87 33.23 8.45
N LYS A 814 10.21 33.84 9.44
CA LYS A 814 10.68 35.06 10.10
C LYS A 814 10.69 34.87 11.61
N ILE A 815 11.83 35.15 12.23
CA ILE A 815 12.00 35.24 13.69
C ILE A 815 12.65 36.60 13.98
N GLU A 816 12.05 37.38 14.87
CA GLU A 816 12.55 38.69 15.25
C GLU A 816 13.99 38.59 15.78
N GLY A 817 14.89 39.45 15.28
CA GLY A 817 16.31 39.48 15.67
C GLY A 817 17.20 38.42 15.00
N ALA A 818 16.67 37.48 14.21
CA ALA A 818 17.47 36.40 13.64
C ALA A 818 18.55 36.89 12.65
N ASP A 819 18.27 37.92 11.86
CA ASP A 819 19.21 38.49 10.89
C ASP A 819 20.41 39.13 11.61
N ASP A 820 20.14 39.91 12.66
CA ASP A 820 21.15 40.57 13.48
C ASP A 820 21.96 39.55 14.30
N GLU A 821 21.30 38.58 14.94
CA GLU A 821 21.97 37.51 15.71
C GLU A 821 22.89 36.67 14.82
N THR A 822 22.45 36.33 13.61
CA THR A 822 23.25 35.60 12.61
C THR A 822 24.51 36.39 12.22
N ARG A 823 24.37 37.69 11.97
CA ARG A 823 25.49 38.59 11.66
C ARG A 823 26.46 38.68 12.83
N ASP A 824 25.96 39.02 14.02
CA ASP A 824 26.78 39.26 15.20
C ASP A 824 27.55 38.01 15.63
N MET A 825 26.91 36.85 15.60
CA MET A 825 27.55 35.56 15.90
C MET A 825 28.71 35.28 14.95
N SER A 826 28.49 35.46 13.65
CA SER A 826 29.48 35.17 12.60
C SER A 826 30.71 36.07 12.74
N TYR A 827 30.51 37.37 12.90
CA TYR A 827 31.60 38.33 13.09
C TYR A 827 32.35 38.09 14.40
N LYS A 828 31.64 37.80 15.50
CA LYS A 828 32.25 37.54 16.80
C LYS A 828 33.14 36.29 16.76
N MET A 829 32.67 35.21 16.13
CA MET A 829 33.48 34.00 15.98
C MET A 829 34.69 34.26 15.07
N ALA A 830 34.50 34.91 13.92
CA ALA A 830 35.59 35.24 13.01
C ALA A 830 36.69 36.07 13.69
N ARG A 831 36.32 37.10 14.47
CA ARG A 831 37.29 37.91 15.22
C ARG A 831 38.04 37.11 16.27
N SER A 832 37.41 36.11 16.88
CA SER A 832 38.07 35.23 17.85
C SER A 832 39.15 34.33 17.22
N ILE A 833 39.04 34.04 15.92
CA ILE A 833 39.97 33.18 15.17
C ILE A 833 41.03 34.00 14.43
N TYR A 834 40.61 35.03 13.70
CA TYR A 834 41.45 35.81 12.78
C TYR A 834 41.90 37.18 13.32
N GLY A 835 41.45 37.57 14.52
CA GLY A 835 41.81 38.84 15.18
C GLY A 835 40.72 39.91 15.08
N GLU A 836 40.83 40.97 15.89
CA GLU A 836 39.83 42.07 15.92
C GLU A 836 39.76 42.83 14.59
N GLU A 837 40.92 43.09 13.99
CA GLU A 837 41.03 43.58 12.61
C GLU A 837 41.09 42.38 11.67
N LEU A 838 39.96 42.07 11.02
CA LEU A 838 39.85 40.92 10.13
C LEU A 838 40.70 41.12 8.86
N PRO A 839 41.36 40.07 8.36
CA PRO A 839 41.95 40.10 7.03
C PRO A 839 40.89 40.40 5.96
N GLU A 840 41.24 41.17 4.93
CA GLU A 840 40.34 41.59 3.85
C GLU A 840 39.59 40.40 3.22
N ILE A 841 40.28 39.27 3.03
CA ILE A 841 39.67 38.06 2.47
C ILE A 841 38.54 37.48 3.34
N VAL A 842 38.66 37.59 4.66
CA VAL A 842 37.67 37.10 5.64
C VAL A 842 36.48 38.05 5.70
N GLU A 843 36.75 39.36 5.80
CA GLU A 843 35.70 40.38 5.87
C GLU A 843 34.87 40.42 4.58
N ALA A 844 35.53 40.43 3.42
CA ALA A 844 34.84 40.39 2.12
C ALA A 844 33.99 39.12 1.94
N ARG A 845 34.45 37.97 2.46
CA ARG A 845 33.68 36.72 2.41
C ARG A 845 32.43 36.82 3.31
N LEU A 846 32.57 37.28 4.55
CA LEU A 846 31.45 37.44 5.48
C LEU A 846 30.39 38.41 4.95
N GLU A 847 30.79 39.58 4.45
CA GLU A 847 29.85 40.57 3.92
C GLU A 847 29.06 40.04 2.73
N LYS A 848 29.74 39.39 1.77
CA LYS A 848 29.12 38.78 0.59
C LYS A 848 28.10 37.72 0.98
N GLU A 849 28.50 36.79 1.85
CA GLU A 849 27.63 35.69 2.28
C GLU A 849 26.45 36.18 3.11
N LEU A 850 26.67 37.01 4.14
CA LEU A 850 25.60 37.52 5.01
C LEU A 850 24.57 38.33 4.23
N LYS A 851 25.01 39.14 3.25
CA LYS A 851 24.09 39.89 2.39
C LYS A 851 23.17 38.95 1.60
N SER A 852 23.71 37.85 1.09
CA SER A 852 22.94 36.84 0.36
C SER A 852 22.01 36.05 1.30
N ILE A 853 22.52 35.53 2.40
CA ILE A 853 21.76 34.72 3.38
C ILE A 853 20.59 35.52 3.96
N ILE A 854 20.81 36.77 4.38
CA ILE A 854 19.77 37.64 4.92
C ILE A 854 18.83 38.09 3.80
N GLY A 855 19.38 38.53 2.65
CA GLY A 855 18.60 39.04 1.52
C GLY A 855 17.61 38.05 0.94
N HIS A 856 17.93 36.75 0.99
CA HIS A 856 17.05 35.67 0.53
C HIS A 856 16.28 34.97 1.67
N GLY A 857 16.37 35.46 2.92
CA GLY A 857 15.56 34.98 4.05
C GLY A 857 16.01 33.65 4.67
N PHE A 858 17.29 33.29 4.57
CA PHE A 858 17.84 32.04 5.11
C PHE A 858 18.45 32.18 6.53
N ALA A 859 18.56 33.40 7.07
CA ALA A 859 19.18 33.62 8.39
C ALA A 859 18.50 32.81 9.52
N VAL A 860 17.16 32.70 9.49
CA VAL A 860 16.41 31.92 10.47
C VAL A 860 16.83 30.45 10.48
N ILE A 861 16.98 29.82 9.30
CA ILE A 861 17.37 28.41 9.26
C ILE A 861 18.83 28.20 9.68
N TYR A 862 19.74 29.15 9.40
CA TYR A 862 21.11 29.13 9.92
C TYR A 862 21.11 29.17 11.45
N LEU A 863 20.33 30.10 12.02
CA LEU A 863 20.24 30.24 13.47
C LEU A 863 19.64 29.01 14.16
N ILE A 864 18.59 28.41 13.57
CA ILE A 864 18.02 27.15 14.08
C ILE A 864 19.03 26.00 13.97
N SER A 865 19.74 25.88 12.85
CA SER A 865 20.78 24.86 12.66
C SER A 865 21.91 25.00 13.67
N HIS A 866 22.39 26.22 13.95
CA HIS A 866 23.34 26.47 15.03
C HIS A 866 22.82 25.96 16.38
N LYS A 867 21.57 26.32 16.74
CA LYS A 867 20.97 25.89 18.01
C LYS A 867 20.80 24.37 18.09
N LEU A 868 20.49 23.70 16.98
CA LEU A 868 20.40 22.23 16.90
C LEU A 868 21.76 21.57 17.15
N VAL A 869 22.82 22.04 16.47
CA VAL A 869 24.19 21.52 16.67
C VAL A 869 24.63 21.74 18.11
N LYS A 870 24.48 22.96 18.63
CA LYS A 870 24.85 23.30 20.01
C LYS A 870 24.10 22.45 21.03
N LYS A 871 22.79 22.24 20.85
CA LYS A 871 22.00 21.39 21.73
C LYS A 871 22.53 19.95 21.71
N SER A 872 22.77 19.39 20.53
CA SER A 872 23.31 18.03 20.38
C SER A 872 24.65 17.87 21.11
N LEU A 873 25.56 18.84 20.97
CA LEU A 873 26.85 18.83 21.66
C LEU A 873 26.71 18.89 23.18
N VAL A 874 25.81 19.73 23.70
CA VAL A 874 25.50 19.80 25.14
C VAL A 874 24.92 18.48 25.65
N ASP A 875 24.13 17.80 24.84
CA ASP A 875 23.55 16.49 25.16
C ASP A 875 24.57 15.34 25.02
N GLY A 876 25.80 15.62 24.60
CA GLY A 876 26.89 14.65 24.48
C GLY A 876 27.00 13.96 23.12
N TYR A 877 26.30 14.44 22.10
CA TYR A 877 26.28 13.88 20.75
C TYR A 877 26.94 14.82 19.75
N LEU A 878 28.07 14.38 19.18
CA LEU A 878 28.72 15.08 18.07
C LEU A 878 27.84 15.08 16.82
N VAL A 879 27.93 16.15 16.03
CA VAL A 879 27.19 16.31 14.78
C VAL A 879 28.20 16.40 13.64
N GLY A 880 28.09 15.48 12.68
CA GLY A 880 28.91 15.51 11.48
C GLY A 880 28.40 16.52 10.45
N SER A 881 29.34 17.24 9.82
CA SER A 881 29.06 18.15 8.72
C SER A 881 28.66 17.39 7.45
N ARG A 882 27.68 17.88 6.69
CA ARG A 882 27.23 17.24 5.45
C ARG A 882 26.69 18.26 4.45
N GLY A 883 26.70 17.88 3.18
CA GLY A 883 25.98 18.62 2.13
C GLY A 883 26.68 19.91 1.72
N SER A 884 25.92 20.76 1.02
CA SER A 884 26.46 21.97 0.40
C SER A 884 26.71 23.12 1.39
N VAL A 885 26.20 23.05 2.63
CA VAL A 885 26.39 24.09 3.64
C VAL A 885 27.86 24.30 4.03
N GLY A 886 28.71 23.28 3.85
CA GLY A 886 30.17 23.38 4.03
C GLY A 886 30.86 24.39 3.10
N SER A 887 30.16 24.89 2.08
CA SER A 887 30.65 25.97 1.21
C SER A 887 30.39 27.38 1.75
N SER A 888 29.64 27.53 2.85
CA SER A 888 29.39 28.82 3.51
C SER A 888 30.33 29.05 4.69
N PHE A 889 31.11 30.12 4.62
CA PHE A 889 31.97 30.56 5.71
C PHE A 889 31.15 31.08 6.91
N VAL A 890 29.99 31.69 6.65
CA VAL A 890 29.03 32.04 7.71
C VAL A 890 28.60 30.80 8.48
N ALA A 891 28.35 29.68 7.80
CA ALA A 891 28.02 28.41 8.47
C ALA A 891 29.17 27.89 9.34
N THR A 892 30.43 28.03 8.89
CA THR A 892 31.62 27.70 9.69
C THR A 892 31.68 28.57 10.95
N MET A 893 31.48 29.88 10.82
CA MET A 893 31.54 30.82 11.94
C MET A 893 30.36 30.69 12.91
N MET A 894 29.24 30.13 12.46
CA MET A 894 28.12 29.75 13.31
C MET A 894 28.22 28.32 13.84
N GLU A 895 29.35 27.63 13.66
CA GLU A 895 29.56 26.24 14.13
C GLU A 895 28.48 25.26 13.61
N ILE A 896 27.91 25.53 12.43
CA ILE A 896 26.96 24.64 11.75
C ILE A 896 27.72 23.54 11.01
N THR A 897 28.91 23.87 10.52
CA THR A 897 29.82 22.98 9.78
C THR A 897 31.24 23.18 10.28
N GLU A 898 32.00 22.09 10.31
CA GLU A 898 33.44 22.07 10.61
C GLU A 898 34.28 22.39 9.37
N VAL A 899 33.69 22.35 8.17
CA VAL A 899 34.37 22.68 6.92
C VAL A 899 34.57 24.19 6.82
N ASN A 900 35.81 24.62 6.62
CA ASN A 900 36.15 26.03 6.35
C ASN A 900 36.38 26.25 4.85
N PRO A 901 35.51 27.02 4.17
CA PRO A 901 35.56 27.16 2.71
C PRO A 901 36.52 28.25 2.22
N LEU A 902 37.26 28.93 3.10
CA LEU A 902 38.30 29.88 2.67
C LEU A 902 39.44 29.16 1.93
N PRO A 903 40.28 29.89 1.17
CA PRO A 903 41.50 29.31 0.61
C PRO A 903 42.42 28.71 1.68
N PRO A 904 43.31 27.77 1.33
CA PRO A 904 44.28 27.19 2.26
C PRO A 904 45.04 28.28 3.02
N HIS A 905 45.12 28.15 4.34
CA HIS A 905 45.78 29.15 5.17
C HIS A 905 46.34 28.58 6.48
N TYR A 906 47.31 29.32 7.03
CA TYR A 906 47.73 29.20 8.42
C TYR A 906 47.03 30.26 9.27
N VAL A 907 46.69 29.92 10.52
CA VAL A 907 46.22 30.89 11.52
C VAL A 907 46.81 30.58 12.89
N CYS A 908 47.41 31.60 13.54
CA CYS A 908 48.03 31.40 14.85
C CYS A 908 46.96 31.41 15.94
N PRO A 909 46.83 30.36 16.77
CA PRO A 909 45.80 30.32 17.81
C PRO A 909 46.02 31.38 18.91
N LYS A 910 47.25 31.88 19.08
CA LYS A 910 47.60 32.90 20.09
C LYS A 910 47.57 34.33 19.55
N CYS A 911 48.43 34.65 18.57
CA CYS A 911 48.57 36.02 18.08
C CYS A 911 47.69 36.35 16.87
N LYS A 912 46.87 35.40 16.41
CA LYS A 912 45.85 35.57 15.36
C LYS A 912 46.37 35.96 13.97
N GLN A 913 47.69 36.02 13.79
CA GLN A 913 48.30 36.23 12.49
C GLN A 913 47.94 35.09 11.54
N SER A 914 47.56 35.43 10.31
CA SER A 914 47.14 34.49 9.27
C SER A 914 47.90 34.69 7.97
N GLU A 915 48.09 33.62 7.21
CA GLU A 915 48.76 33.59 5.90
C GLU A 915 47.92 32.74 4.93
N PHE A 916 47.39 33.35 3.86
CA PHE A 916 46.50 32.71 2.89
C PHE A 916 47.22 32.42 1.56
N PHE A 917 46.86 31.30 0.93
CA PHE A 917 47.40 30.86 -0.37
C PHE A 917 46.29 30.81 -1.42
N ASN A 918 46.31 31.78 -2.34
CA ASN A 918 45.28 31.98 -3.37
C ASN A 918 45.75 31.67 -4.79
N ASP A 919 46.97 31.15 -4.94
CA ASP A 919 47.58 30.85 -6.25
C ASP A 919 47.16 29.48 -6.82
N GLY A 920 46.33 28.73 -6.08
CA GLY A 920 45.88 27.39 -6.46
C GLY A 920 46.97 26.32 -6.42
N SER A 921 48.15 26.64 -5.86
CA SER A 921 49.26 25.70 -5.75
C SER A 921 49.01 24.61 -4.69
N VAL A 922 48.16 24.91 -3.71
CA VAL A 922 47.75 24.01 -2.62
C VAL A 922 46.24 23.80 -2.72
N GLY A 923 45.79 22.55 -2.69
CA GLY A 923 44.36 22.21 -2.79
C GLY A 923 43.59 22.37 -1.48
N SER A 924 44.22 22.06 -0.34
CA SER A 924 43.60 22.15 0.98
C SER A 924 44.63 22.59 2.03
N GLY A 925 44.20 23.38 3.00
CA GLY A 925 45.02 23.79 4.15
C GLY A 925 45.53 22.60 4.95
N PHE A 926 44.84 21.46 4.93
CA PHE A 926 45.31 20.24 5.59
C PHE A 926 46.56 19.64 4.93
N ASP A 927 46.82 19.96 3.66
CA ASP A 927 48.01 19.52 2.92
C ASP A 927 49.23 20.42 3.20
N LEU A 928 49.04 21.57 3.86
CA LEU A 928 50.14 22.45 4.24
C LEU A 928 51.06 21.74 5.26
N PRO A 929 52.40 21.90 5.14
CA PRO A 929 53.33 21.35 6.12
C PRO A 929 53.15 22.01 7.49
N ASP A 930 53.58 21.34 8.57
CA ASP A 930 53.55 21.98 9.88
C ASP A 930 54.54 23.15 9.93
N LYS A 931 54.09 24.31 10.45
CA LYS A 931 54.84 25.56 10.49
C LYS A 931 54.63 26.25 11.84
N GLU A 932 55.68 26.87 12.38
CA GLU A 932 55.55 27.71 13.58
C GLU A 932 55.26 29.18 13.19
N CYS A 933 54.50 29.86 14.03
CA CYS A 933 54.23 31.28 13.86
C CYS A 933 55.53 32.09 14.04
N PRO A 934 55.92 32.93 13.05
CA PRO A 934 57.18 33.68 13.11
C PRO A 934 57.18 34.77 14.18
N THR A 935 56.01 35.16 14.69
CA THR A 935 55.85 36.22 15.69
C THR A 935 55.88 35.69 17.12
N CYS A 936 55.38 34.48 17.37
CA CYS A 936 55.23 33.95 18.73
C CYS A 936 55.69 32.50 18.93
N ASN A 937 56.27 31.87 17.91
CA ASN A 937 56.84 30.51 17.91
C ASN A 937 55.87 29.42 18.40
N ILE A 938 54.57 29.60 18.15
CA ILE A 938 53.54 28.59 18.43
C ILE A 938 53.16 27.91 17.11
N PRO A 939 52.96 26.57 17.10
CA PRO A 939 52.48 25.86 15.92
C PRO A 939 51.22 26.50 15.34
N TYR A 940 51.21 26.71 14.03
CA TYR A 940 50.03 27.20 13.31
C TYR A 940 48.93 26.13 13.28
N VAL A 941 47.68 26.59 13.31
CA VAL A 941 46.54 25.78 12.85
C VAL A 941 46.45 25.94 11.33
N LYS A 942 46.12 24.85 10.63
CA LYS A 942 46.04 24.78 9.17
C LYS A 942 44.61 24.47 8.78
N ASP A 943 44.04 25.25 7.86
CA ASP A 943 42.63 25.11 7.49
C ASP A 943 42.35 25.74 6.11
N GLY A 944 41.13 25.58 5.61
CA GLY A 944 40.67 26.15 4.34
C GLY A 944 40.70 25.15 3.18
N HIS A 945 39.58 25.01 2.46
CA HIS A 945 39.40 24.03 1.38
C HIS A 945 39.03 24.65 0.03
N ASP A 946 39.13 25.97 -0.08
CA ASP A 946 38.86 26.76 -1.29
C ASP A 946 37.51 26.45 -1.97
N ILE A 947 36.42 26.48 -1.19
CA ILE A 947 35.10 26.11 -1.67
C ILE A 947 34.28 27.37 -1.99
N PRO A 948 33.74 27.52 -3.21
CA PRO A 948 32.95 28.68 -3.58
C PRO A 948 31.56 28.66 -2.93
N PHE A 949 31.15 29.80 -2.35
CA PHE A 949 29.86 29.97 -1.69
C PHE A 949 28.66 29.70 -2.62
N GLU A 950 28.81 30.02 -3.90
CA GLU A 950 27.76 29.86 -4.91
C GLU A 950 27.35 28.40 -5.15
N THR A 951 28.15 27.43 -4.70
CA THR A 951 27.72 26.02 -4.66
C THR A 951 26.50 25.83 -3.74
N PHE A 952 26.36 26.66 -2.70
CA PHE A 952 25.20 26.64 -1.79
C PHE A 952 23.99 27.37 -2.38
N LEU A 953 24.06 28.70 -2.52
CA LEU A 953 22.91 29.57 -2.85
C LEU A 953 22.81 29.98 -4.33
N GLY A 954 23.75 29.54 -5.18
CA GLY A 954 23.86 30.05 -6.55
C GLY A 954 24.30 31.52 -6.59
N PHE A 955 24.33 32.09 -7.79
CA PHE A 955 24.73 33.49 -7.99
C PHE A 955 23.58 34.48 -7.79
N LYS A 956 22.34 34.04 -8.01
CA LYS A 956 21.13 34.90 -7.97
C LYS A 956 20.20 34.60 -6.80
N GLY A 957 20.54 33.63 -5.94
CA GLY A 957 19.65 33.15 -4.88
C GLY A 957 18.39 32.47 -5.40
N ASP A 958 18.43 31.99 -6.64
CA ASP A 958 17.39 31.21 -7.32
C ASP A 958 17.39 29.73 -6.91
N LYS A 959 18.48 29.28 -6.29
CA LYS A 959 18.56 27.97 -5.65
C LYS A 959 18.05 28.08 -4.22
N VAL A 960 17.17 27.16 -3.83
CA VAL A 960 16.71 26.97 -2.44
C VAL A 960 17.49 25.80 -1.83
N PRO A 961 18.58 26.06 -1.09
CA PRO A 961 19.38 24.99 -0.49
C PRO A 961 18.79 24.51 0.85
N ASP A 962 19.17 23.29 1.22
CA ASP A 962 18.98 22.69 2.53
C ASP A 962 20.24 22.79 3.39
N ILE A 963 20.08 22.72 4.72
CA ILE A 963 21.19 22.58 5.68
C ILE A 963 21.18 21.15 6.21
N ASP A 964 22.19 20.37 5.79
CA ASP A 964 22.32 18.97 6.17
C ASP A 964 23.16 18.80 7.44
N LEU A 965 22.58 18.19 8.47
CA LEU A 965 23.27 17.84 9.72
C LEU A 965 23.24 16.33 9.93
N SER A 966 24.40 15.73 10.23
CA SER A 966 24.50 14.29 10.51
C SER A 966 24.57 14.04 12.02
N ALA A 967 23.41 13.91 12.65
CA ALA A 967 23.31 13.55 14.07
C ALA A 967 23.42 12.04 14.28
N THR A 968 23.94 11.62 15.43
CA THR A 968 23.97 10.21 15.81
C THR A 968 22.55 9.69 16.02
N ARG A 969 22.20 8.54 15.41
CA ARG A 969 20.89 7.92 15.57
C ARG A 969 20.85 7.20 16.92
N SER A 970 20.19 7.81 17.91
CA SER A 970 19.96 7.23 19.25
C SER A 970 19.04 6.02 19.21
#